data_AF-A0A212KFI4-F1
#
_entry.id   AF-A0A212KFI4-F1
#
_cell.length_a   1.000
_cell.length_b   1.000
_cell.length_c   1.000
_cell.angle_alpha   90.00
_cell.angle_beta   90.00
_cell.angle_gamma   90.00
#
_symmetry.space_group_name_H-M   'P 1'
#
loop_
_entity.id
_entity.type
_entity.pdbx_description
1 polymer ?
#
loop_
_entity_poly.entity_id
_entity_poly.type
_entity_poly.pdbx_seq_one_letter_code
_entity_poly.pdbx_strand_id
1 'polypeptide(L)'
;MKRKFMSLILALAMLCSLFVPALAADETPAYVIPDVAGKIVILHTNDTHGADVAKAGASIGTAGVAQLKADFEAAGATVLLLSDGDAIMGKPLVSADKGVSAINFMNAAGYDAMTVGNHELDFGLDNLLELADLADFSILCANMVYEKTGKPIFDANKIFEVGGVKIGVFGLATPETLTKADASKMPGVAFSQGEKLYADAQAQVDTLKAAGADLIVCLGHLGIADESKGNQSLDVVKAVTGIDLFIDGHSHSTTSEIAKEIGDTNVLNGTKVVSTGTALANVGVVIYDKTAKTLTDSLISTKSYSKVDEAVNTVINSRDAAVKAEYGETIATTDVDLNGSRSGGAATSTNGAVAVTFPAGQGNRTAETNLGDYAADAILWQARKTLGENAVDAAITNGGGIRETLTKGNISKLDLLAVFPFGNTVATISVTGAELLEALEAATWSTPDAIGAFPQVSGIEFTIDTAVPYVNGDQYPASTYYAPANPGSRVTISTINGEAFDAAATYTLATNDFTAKGGDTYGVFKRVGGWKDVGVTLENALIDYTAGELGGKITAEKYGTTADRITIIPSDVTPGSWFESAAEYAIANGLMQGIGNNSFAPTGTVTRGTVFQTLYNMAGKPTVEGESTFIDISGKWYAAAAAWAESTGLAVVPANSQFYGDRAITRAEVATILYRHASLNKIIVTPDAAVTEAPDYATVGSWAVDGMTFAYSAGLVTGKTGGLLAPNDNAVRAELAKILAAYDVMEPTYSETAVSIEVPAQSGVPAHTVVGTLTLPTAASKNAQVPGVVMLHGTGSNKDEAGGGYAMAAPAMAAAGIATLRIDFMGNGDSTADYVNYSYTSANIDAKAAADYLAKLDVVNADELGVMGWSQGGTNALLAAAKYPDTFKVVVTWAGALELTGSGLFGDKTFDEAYAQAKEKGYYEMTFDWREPLHLGTKWFEDVAGTDVLAQVAKIDGRVLAIAGDQDTVVPIDNAISIKNAAKDGSAWIEDGADHTLNVFTGDYTAITSVISQTALFVLDTFGLLTEVAPAA
;
A
#
# COMPACT_ATOMS: atom_id res chain seq x y z
N MET A 1 14.71 -55.68 1.63
CA MET A 1 14.34 -55.63 0.18
C MET A 1 13.56 -54.36 -0.20
N LYS A 2 12.67 -53.83 0.66
CA LYS A 2 11.87 -52.61 0.38
C LYS A 2 12.67 -51.28 0.24
N ARG A 3 13.74 -51.07 1.03
CA ARG A 3 14.55 -49.84 0.95
C ARG A 3 15.39 -49.71 -0.34
N LYS A 4 15.88 -50.83 -0.90
CA LYS A 4 16.60 -50.83 -2.19
C LYS A 4 15.67 -50.71 -3.41
N PHE A 5 14.41 -51.10 -3.27
CA PHE A 5 13.39 -50.96 -4.33
C PHE A 5 12.87 -49.52 -4.42
N MET A 6 12.70 -48.82 -3.28
CA MET A 6 12.34 -47.40 -3.27
C MET A 6 13.46 -46.49 -3.76
N SER A 7 14.73 -46.78 -3.47
CA SER A 7 15.85 -46.02 -4.05
C SER A 7 15.99 -46.23 -5.57
N LEU A 8 15.63 -47.41 -6.08
CA LEU A 8 15.61 -47.68 -7.53
C LEU A 8 14.43 -46.96 -8.21
N ILE A 9 13.26 -46.90 -7.57
CA ILE A 9 12.10 -46.13 -8.07
C ILE A 9 12.37 -44.62 -8.03
N LEU A 10 13.06 -44.11 -6.99
CA LEU A 10 13.43 -42.70 -6.91
C LEU A 10 14.50 -42.33 -7.94
N ALA A 11 15.47 -43.22 -8.19
CA ALA A 11 16.47 -43.04 -9.24
C ALA A 11 15.87 -43.17 -10.65
N LEU A 12 14.89 -44.04 -10.86
CA LEU A 12 14.17 -44.16 -12.13
C LEU A 12 13.21 -42.98 -12.35
N ALA A 13 12.61 -42.43 -11.29
CA ALA A 13 11.81 -41.20 -11.34
C ALA A 13 12.69 -39.97 -11.61
N MET A 14 13.90 -39.91 -11.05
CA MET A 14 14.89 -38.88 -11.37
C MET A 14 15.48 -39.03 -12.79
N LEU A 15 15.62 -40.25 -13.31
CA LEU A 15 15.99 -40.49 -14.71
C LEU A 15 14.82 -40.20 -15.68
N CYS A 16 13.57 -40.42 -15.28
CA CYS A 16 12.40 -40.03 -16.08
C CYS A 16 12.11 -38.53 -16.02
N SER A 17 12.51 -37.81 -14.97
CA SER A 17 12.48 -36.34 -14.95
C SER A 17 13.58 -35.70 -15.80
N LEU A 18 14.63 -36.45 -16.17
CA LEU A 18 15.63 -36.06 -17.18
C LEU A 18 15.17 -36.33 -18.62
N PHE A 19 14.00 -36.96 -18.79
CA PHE A 19 13.28 -37.11 -20.07
C PHE A 19 11.85 -36.56 -19.96
N VAL A 20 11.63 -35.52 -19.15
CA VAL A 20 10.62 -34.54 -19.55
C VAL A 20 11.09 -34.09 -20.93
N PRO A 21 10.29 -34.19 -22.02
CA PRO A 21 10.64 -33.47 -23.23
C PRO A 21 10.88 -32.07 -22.72
N ALA A 22 12.12 -31.58 -22.81
CA ALA A 22 12.40 -30.17 -22.66
C ALA A 22 11.24 -29.51 -23.36
N LEU A 23 10.36 -28.85 -22.59
CA LEU A 23 9.26 -28.08 -23.15
C LEU A 23 9.99 -27.29 -24.22
N ALA A 24 9.78 -27.68 -25.47
CA ALA A 24 10.38 -26.99 -26.57
C ALA A 24 9.94 -25.56 -26.27
N ALA A 25 10.91 -24.67 -26.01
CA ALA A 25 10.62 -23.26 -26.16
C ALA A 25 9.86 -23.23 -27.48
N ASP A 26 8.58 -22.84 -27.46
CA ASP A 26 7.77 -22.81 -28.67
C ASP A 26 8.50 -21.85 -29.61
N GLU A 27 9.43 -22.39 -30.39
CA GLU A 27 10.20 -21.65 -31.36
C GLU A 27 9.13 -21.24 -32.36
N THR A 28 8.73 -19.98 -32.24
CA THR A 28 7.77 -19.40 -33.15
C THR A 28 8.39 -19.58 -34.53
N PRO A 29 7.77 -20.35 -35.44
CA PRO A 29 8.43 -20.69 -36.68
C PRO A 29 8.78 -19.40 -37.43
N ALA A 30 9.98 -19.37 -38.00
CA ALA A 30 10.45 -18.23 -38.78
C ALA A 30 9.41 -17.88 -39.85
N TYR A 31 9.15 -16.59 -40.04
CA TYR A 31 8.20 -16.10 -41.03
C TYR A 31 8.64 -16.52 -42.43
N VAL A 32 7.73 -17.16 -43.15
CA VAL A 32 7.94 -17.58 -44.53
C VAL A 32 7.20 -16.61 -45.44
N ILE A 33 7.92 -15.98 -46.36
CA ILE A 33 7.32 -15.09 -47.37
C ILE A 33 6.29 -15.91 -48.18
N PRO A 34 5.01 -15.48 -48.23
CA PRO A 34 3.98 -16.16 -49.01
C PRO A 34 4.20 -16.01 -50.52
N ASP A 35 3.46 -16.75 -51.35
CA ASP A 35 3.49 -16.57 -52.81
C ASP A 35 2.87 -15.23 -53.22
N VAL A 36 3.76 -14.30 -53.58
CA VAL A 36 3.48 -12.91 -53.93
C VAL A 36 3.91 -12.54 -55.34
N ALA A 37 4.32 -13.53 -56.16
CA ALA A 37 4.83 -13.27 -57.49
C ALA A 37 3.81 -12.50 -58.34
N GLY A 38 4.19 -11.30 -58.81
CA GLY A 38 3.33 -10.41 -59.62
C GLY A 38 2.22 -9.69 -58.84
N LYS A 39 2.16 -9.83 -57.51
CA LYS A 39 1.29 -9.07 -56.61
C LYS A 39 1.97 -7.78 -56.14
N ILE A 40 1.18 -6.90 -55.53
CA ILE A 40 1.69 -5.70 -54.88
C ILE A 40 1.63 -5.92 -53.37
N VAL A 41 2.70 -5.54 -52.67
CA VAL A 41 2.80 -5.62 -51.22
C VAL A 41 2.96 -4.20 -50.68
N ILE A 42 2.07 -3.79 -49.81
CA ILE A 42 2.20 -2.55 -49.04
C ILE A 42 2.76 -2.95 -47.68
N LEU A 43 4.02 -2.63 -47.44
CA LEU A 43 4.61 -2.68 -46.12
C LEU A 43 4.31 -1.38 -45.39
N HIS A 44 3.98 -1.47 -44.12
CA HIS A 44 3.74 -0.27 -43.33
C HIS A 44 4.27 -0.36 -41.90
N THR A 45 4.62 0.81 -41.38
CA THR A 45 5.04 1.04 -39.99
C THR A 45 4.32 2.27 -39.44
N ASN A 46 4.24 2.39 -38.13
CA ASN A 46 3.72 3.56 -37.42
C ASN A 46 4.39 3.64 -36.04
N ASP A 47 4.48 4.84 -35.47
CA ASP A 47 4.90 5.07 -34.08
C ASP A 47 6.25 4.40 -33.75
N THR A 48 7.26 4.57 -34.61
CA THR A 48 8.56 3.91 -34.43
C THR A 48 9.29 4.43 -33.20
N HIS A 49 9.06 5.69 -32.84
CA HIS A 49 9.58 6.36 -31.66
C HIS A 49 11.09 6.15 -31.39
N GLY A 50 11.90 6.11 -32.45
CA GLY A 50 13.34 5.89 -32.34
C GLY A 50 13.75 4.46 -31.99
N ALA A 51 12.84 3.48 -32.07
CA ALA A 51 13.14 2.06 -31.85
C ALA A 51 13.80 1.40 -33.09
N ASP A 52 14.58 2.14 -33.86
CA ASP A 52 15.14 1.71 -35.15
C ASP A 52 16.24 0.63 -35.04
N VAL A 53 16.86 0.48 -33.87
CA VAL A 53 17.85 -0.58 -33.62
C VAL A 53 17.14 -1.93 -33.56
N ALA A 54 17.54 -2.85 -34.44
CA ALA A 54 17.05 -4.23 -34.43
C ALA A 54 17.48 -4.94 -33.13
N LYS A 55 16.51 -5.41 -32.35
CA LYS A 55 16.73 -6.08 -31.07
C LYS A 55 15.72 -7.20 -30.89
N ALA A 56 16.23 -8.43 -30.82
CA ALA A 56 15.41 -9.64 -30.70
C ALA A 56 14.40 -9.52 -29.53
N GLY A 57 13.14 -9.84 -29.82
CA GLY A 57 12.04 -9.76 -28.85
C GLY A 57 11.56 -8.34 -28.49
N ALA A 58 12.19 -7.29 -29.03
CA ALA A 58 11.86 -5.89 -28.69
C ALA A 58 11.53 -5.03 -29.92
N SER A 59 12.37 -5.05 -30.96
CA SER A 59 12.16 -4.28 -32.20
C SER A 59 12.74 -5.01 -33.41
N ILE A 60 12.00 -5.03 -34.52
CA ILE A 60 12.50 -5.51 -35.82
C ILE A 60 13.59 -4.56 -36.33
N GLY A 61 13.51 -3.29 -35.95
CA GLY A 61 14.41 -2.23 -36.38
C GLY A 61 14.20 -1.85 -37.85
N THR A 62 14.63 -0.66 -38.21
CA THR A 62 14.44 -0.12 -39.56
C THR A 62 15.29 -0.89 -40.59
N ALA A 63 16.40 -1.49 -40.17
CA ALA A 63 17.16 -2.43 -40.99
C ALA A 63 16.41 -3.76 -41.24
N GLY A 64 15.61 -4.23 -40.29
CA GLY A 64 14.74 -5.40 -40.49
C GLY A 64 13.59 -5.11 -41.44
N VAL A 65 13.02 -3.89 -41.37
CA VAL A 65 12.02 -3.40 -42.34
C VAL A 65 12.60 -3.40 -43.76
N ALA A 66 13.82 -2.86 -43.93
CA ALA A 66 14.52 -2.83 -45.21
C ALA A 66 14.77 -4.25 -45.77
N GLN A 67 15.21 -5.19 -44.92
CA GLN A 67 15.41 -6.57 -45.34
C GLN A 67 14.10 -7.27 -45.71
N LEU A 68 13.02 -6.97 -44.98
CA LEU A 68 11.71 -7.53 -45.27
C LEU A 68 11.19 -7.04 -46.64
N LYS A 69 11.39 -5.75 -46.96
CA LYS A 69 11.14 -5.20 -48.29
C LYS A 69 11.91 -5.98 -49.36
N ALA A 70 13.23 -6.15 -49.18
CA ALA A 70 14.06 -6.90 -50.10
C ALA A 70 13.64 -8.37 -50.25
N ASP A 71 13.21 -9.02 -49.17
CA ASP A 71 12.73 -10.41 -49.18
C ASP A 71 11.41 -10.55 -50.00
N PHE A 72 10.48 -9.60 -49.89
CA PHE A 72 9.26 -9.59 -50.71
C PHE A 72 9.54 -9.27 -52.19
N GLU A 73 10.45 -8.35 -52.47
CA GLU A 73 10.89 -8.04 -53.85
C GLU A 73 11.58 -9.26 -54.50
N ALA A 74 12.43 -9.96 -53.75
CA ALA A 74 13.07 -11.20 -54.19
C ALA A 74 12.06 -12.33 -54.46
N ALA A 75 10.92 -12.33 -53.75
CA ALA A 75 9.79 -13.24 -54.00
C ALA A 75 8.92 -12.82 -55.21
N GLY A 76 9.28 -11.75 -55.91
CA GLY A 76 8.63 -11.29 -57.15
C GLY A 76 7.45 -10.34 -56.93
N ALA A 77 7.31 -9.76 -55.73
CA ALA A 77 6.36 -8.67 -55.49
C ALA A 77 6.91 -7.32 -55.97
N THR A 78 6.00 -6.38 -56.25
CA THR A 78 6.34 -4.96 -56.21
C THR A 78 5.96 -4.42 -54.84
N VAL A 79 6.89 -3.78 -54.14
CA VAL A 79 6.68 -3.33 -52.76
C VAL A 79 6.54 -1.81 -52.70
N LEU A 80 5.58 -1.34 -51.91
CA LEU A 80 5.43 0.05 -51.48
C LEU A 80 5.61 0.09 -49.96
N LEU A 81 6.54 0.90 -49.45
CA LEU A 81 6.82 1.02 -48.02
C LEU A 81 6.32 2.36 -47.49
N LEU A 82 5.34 2.33 -46.59
CA LEU A 82 4.66 3.51 -46.07
C LEU A 82 4.86 3.66 -44.56
N SER A 83 4.88 4.89 -44.07
CA SER A 83 4.88 5.19 -42.64
C SER A 83 3.67 6.02 -42.25
N ASP A 84 3.04 5.69 -41.13
CA ASP A 84 1.95 6.49 -40.58
C ASP A 84 2.41 7.49 -39.51
N GLY A 85 3.66 7.97 -39.53
CA GLY A 85 4.10 9.05 -38.63
C GLY A 85 4.72 8.59 -37.31
N ASP A 86 5.08 9.57 -36.47
CA ASP A 86 5.71 9.46 -35.15
C ASP A 86 7.07 8.73 -35.15
N ALA A 87 7.95 9.20 -36.04
CA ALA A 87 9.28 8.61 -36.24
C ALA A 87 10.40 9.40 -35.55
N ILE A 88 10.24 10.71 -35.38
CA ILE A 88 11.36 11.61 -35.08
C ILE A 88 11.63 11.84 -33.59
N MET A 89 10.73 11.38 -32.72
CA MET A 89 10.82 11.53 -31.27
C MET A 89 10.57 10.20 -30.57
N GLY A 90 11.30 9.94 -29.48
CA GLY A 90 11.00 8.89 -28.53
C GLY A 90 12.27 8.56 -27.77
N LYS A 91 13.12 7.75 -28.41
CA LYS A 91 14.44 7.40 -27.89
C LYS A 91 15.50 8.44 -28.28
N PRO A 92 16.52 8.66 -27.41
CA PRO A 92 17.66 9.54 -27.71
C PRO A 92 18.38 9.26 -29.04
N LEU A 93 18.21 8.06 -29.61
CA LEU A 93 18.71 7.70 -30.93
C LEU A 93 18.34 8.74 -32.01
N VAL A 94 17.11 9.22 -31.99
CA VAL A 94 16.54 10.14 -32.99
C VAL A 94 16.18 11.50 -32.40
N SER A 95 15.86 11.59 -31.11
CA SER A 95 15.50 12.88 -30.49
C SER A 95 16.73 13.76 -30.22
N ALA A 96 17.91 13.19 -29.97
CA ALA A 96 19.12 13.98 -29.68
C ALA A 96 19.62 14.83 -30.87
N ASP A 97 19.20 14.51 -32.11
CA ASP A 97 19.46 15.32 -33.31
C ASP A 97 18.17 15.80 -33.99
N LYS A 98 17.07 15.88 -33.22
CA LYS A 98 15.78 16.42 -33.64
C LYS A 98 15.19 15.77 -34.89
N GLY A 99 15.40 14.46 -35.06
CA GLY A 99 14.78 13.67 -36.13
C GLY A 99 15.64 13.45 -37.37
N VAL A 100 16.80 14.09 -37.48
CA VAL A 100 17.69 13.93 -38.64
C VAL A 100 18.08 12.46 -38.84
N SER A 101 18.40 11.76 -37.75
CA SER A 101 18.70 10.33 -37.81
C SER A 101 17.50 9.49 -38.27
N ALA A 102 16.28 9.79 -37.81
CA ALA A 102 15.08 9.05 -38.20
C ALA A 102 14.85 9.12 -39.73
N ILE A 103 14.88 10.33 -40.31
CA ILE A 103 14.71 10.51 -41.75
C ILE A 103 15.82 9.80 -42.53
N ASN A 104 17.07 9.88 -42.08
CA ASN A 104 18.18 9.16 -42.72
C ASN A 104 18.01 7.63 -42.68
N PHE A 105 17.50 7.07 -41.59
CA PHE A 105 17.21 5.63 -41.49
C PHE A 105 16.08 5.23 -42.45
N MET A 106 15.03 6.06 -42.55
CA MET A 106 13.93 5.85 -43.47
C MET A 106 14.36 5.97 -44.95
N ASN A 107 15.20 6.96 -45.28
CA ASN A 107 15.82 7.08 -46.61
C ASN A 107 16.62 5.81 -46.94
N ALA A 108 17.45 5.33 -46.00
CA ALA A 108 18.26 4.13 -46.19
C ALA A 108 17.41 2.85 -46.35
N ALA A 109 16.28 2.75 -45.66
CA ALA A 109 15.34 1.64 -45.80
C ALA A 109 14.45 1.73 -47.05
N GLY A 110 14.42 2.88 -47.72
CA GLY A 110 13.66 3.11 -48.94
C GLY A 110 12.16 3.21 -48.70
N TYR A 111 11.73 4.04 -47.74
CA TYR A 111 10.32 4.45 -47.62
C TYR A 111 9.88 5.20 -48.88
N ASP A 112 8.59 5.15 -49.20
CA ASP A 112 7.99 5.78 -50.39
C ASP A 112 7.11 6.98 -50.02
N ALA A 113 6.40 6.90 -48.89
CA ALA A 113 5.68 8.03 -48.30
C ALA A 113 5.50 7.89 -46.78
N MET A 114 5.22 9.02 -46.14
CA MET A 114 4.92 9.15 -44.72
C MET A 114 3.78 10.16 -44.52
N THR A 115 2.94 10.01 -43.49
CA THR A 115 2.08 11.11 -42.99
C THR A 115 2.70 11.78 -41.76
N VAL A 116 2.15 12.93 -41.37
CA VAL A 116 2.58 13.66 -40.18
C VAL A 116 1.87 13.12 -38.94
N GLY A 117 2.62 12.58 -37.98
CA GLY A 117 2.15 12.32 -36.63
C GLY A 117 2.29 13.55 -35.72
N ASN A 118 1.76 13.49 -34.49
CA ASN A 118 1.85 14.65 -33.59
C ASN A 118 3.30 14.94 -33.16
N HIS A 119 4.13 13.91 -33.01
CA HIS A 119 5.50 14.07 -32.55
C HIS A 119 6.45 14.61 -33.64
N GLU A 120 6.01 14.67 -34.90
CA GLU A 120 6.73 15.38 -35.96
C GLU A 120 6.84 16.90 -35.71
N LEU A 121 5.99 17.46 -34.85
CA LEU A 121 6.00 18.88 -34.50
C LEU A 121 6.59 19.22 -33.13
N ASP A 122 7.16 18.26 -32.41
CA ASP A 122 7.78 18.49 -31.09
C ASP A 122 8.93 19.50 -31.13
N PHE A 123 9.64 19.53 -32.27
CA PHE A 123 10.74 20.45 -32.53
C PHE A 123 10.33 21.70 -33.36
N GLY A 124 9.03 21.85 -33.64
CA GLY A 124 8.44 22.98 -34.36
C GLY A 124 8.30 22.79 -35.86
N LEU A 125 7.50 23.66 -36.49
CA LEU A 125 7.19 23.58 -37.92
C LEU A 125 8.44 23.72 -38.81
N ASP A 126 9.35 24.64 -38.48
CA ASP A 126 10.56 24.87 -39.28
C ASP A 126 11.44 23.61 -39.33
N ASN A 127 11.60 22.91 -38.20
CA ASN A 127 12.32 21.64 -38.15
C ASN A 127 11.65 20.59 -39.02
N LEU A 128 10.31 20.46 -38.96
CA LEU A 128 9.59 19.49 -39.78
C LEU A 128 9.74 19.79 -41.28
N LEU A 129 9.76 21.05 -41.69
CA LEU A 129 9.99 21.44 -43.08
C LEU A 129 11.42 21.10 -43.54
N GLU A 130 12.43 21.31 -42.69
CA GLU A 130 13.82 20.90 -42.97
C GLU A 130 13.96 19.37 -43.08
N LEU A 131 13.27 18.61 -42.22
CA LEU A 131 13.22 17.15 -42.30
C LEU A 131 12.50 16.66 -43.56
N ALA A 132 11.45 17.37 -43.98
CA ALA A 132 10.75 17.07 -45.24
C ALA A 132 11.65 17.28 -46.46
N ASP A 133 12.48 18.32 -46.45
CA ASP A 133 13.48 18.57 -47.51
C ASP A 133 14.61 17.52 -47.52
N LEU A 134 14.90 16.90 -46.37
CA LEU A 134 15.87 15.81 -46.22
C LEU A 134 15.32 14.44 -46.69
N ALA A 135 14.00 14.26 -46.70
CA ALA A 135 13.37 12.99 -47.02
C ALA A 135 13.46 12.66 -48.52
N ASP A 136 13.90 11.44 -48.85
CA ASP A 136 13.88 10.89 -50.21
C ASP A 136 12.47 10.38 -50.60
N PHE A 137 11.52 10.50 -49.67
CA PHE A 137 10.13 10.05 -49.78
C PHE A 137 9.15 11.21 -49.58
N SER A 138 7.89 11.02 -50.00
CA SER A 138 6.90 12.08 -49.89
C SER A 138 6.25 12.13 -48.50
N ILE A 139 6.29 13.30 -47.86
CA ILE A 139 5.44 13.58 -46.69
C ILE A 139 4.09 14.08 -47.19
N LEU A 140 3.01 13.38 -46.84
CA LEU A 140 1.65 13.66 -47.29
C LEU A 140 0.77 14.05 -46.10
N CYS A 141 0.04 15.17 -46.17
CA CYS A 141 -0.93 15.53 -45.14
C CYS A 141 -1.98 16.51 -45.67
N ALA A 142 -3.24 16.07 -45.73
CA ALA A 142 -4.33 16.82 -46.32
C ALA A 142 -5.01 17.80 -45.34
N ASN A 143 -4.98 17.50 -44.04
CA ASN A 143 -5.75 18.23 -43.03
C ASN A 143 -4.90 19.15 -42.13
N MET A 144 -3.57 19.15 -42.29
CA MET A 144 -2.67 20.13 -41.67
C MET A 144 -2.50 21.34 -42.59
N VAL A 145 -3.02 22.49 -42.18
CA VAL A 145 -3.16 23.67 -43.04
C VAL A 145 -2.55 24.93 -42.42
N TYR A 146 -2.14 25.86 -43.27
CA TYR A 146 -1.86 27.23 -42.84
C TYR A 146 -3.17 27.93 -42.47
N GLU A 147 -3.36 28.28 -41.20
CA GLU A 147 -4.59 28.85 -40.64
C GLU A 147 -5.14 30.02 -41.47
N LYS A 148 -4.24 30.92 -41.90
CA LYS A 148 -4.62 32.12 -42.68
C LYS A 148 -5.17 31.82 -44.07
N THR A 149 -4.77 30.70 -44.68
CA THR A 149 -5.09 30.41 -46.10
C THR A 149 -5.97 29.18 -46.28
N GLY A 150 -6.04 28.31 -45.26
CA GLY A 150 -6.70 27.01 -45.34
C GLY A 150 -6.03 26.03 -46.31
N LYS A 151 -4.84 26.35 -46.85
CA LYS A 151 -4.11 25.46 -47.78
C LYS A 151 -3.30 24.43 -46.99
N PRO A 152 -3.24 23.17 -47.46
CA PRO A 152 -2.35 22.16 -46.93
C PRO A 152 -0.90 22.64 -46.87
N ILE A 153 -0.20 22.27 -45.79
CA ILE A 153 1.23 22.59 -45.60
C ILE A 153 2.11 21.65 -46.45
N PHE A 154 1.74 20.37 -46.49
CA PHE A 154 2.36 19.35 -47.32
C PHE A 154 1.46 18.99 -48.51
N ASP A 155 1.99 18.20 -49.45
CA ASP A 155 1.15 17.62 -50.51
C ASP A 155 0.05 16.77 -49.87
N ALA A 156 -1.19 16.92 -50.32
CA ALA A 156 -2.32 16.21 -49.71
C ALA A 156 -2.34 14.72 -50.09
N ASN A 157 -1.93 14.39 -51.33
CA ASN A 157 -1.96 13.04 -51.89
C ASN A 157 -0.91 12.84 -53.00
N LYS A 158 -0.65 11.58 -53.36
CA LYS A 158 0.22 11.18 -54.47
C LYS A 158 -0.26 9.87 -55.10
N ILE A 159 -0.10 9.71 -56.42
CA ILE A 159 -0.34 8.45 -57.13
C ILE A 159 0.99 7.74 -57.38
N PHE A 160 1.08 6.49 -56.93
CA PHE A 160 2.18 5.57 -57.21
C PHE A 160 1.74 4.59 -58.30
N GLU A 161 2.49 4.52 -59.40
CA GLU A 161 2.28 3.51 -60.44
C GLU A 161 3.20 2.32 -60.18
N VAL A 162 2.65 1.27 -59.55
CA VAL A 162 3.41 0.09 -59.11
C VAL A 162 2.80 -1.18 -59.70
N GLY A 163 3.61 -2.03 -60.34
CA GLY A 163 3.13 -3.32 -60.89
C GLY A 163 1.98 -3.21 -61.92
N GLY A 164 1.80 -2.04 -62.54
CA GLY A 164 0.72 -1.72 -63.47
C GLY A 164 -0.60 -1.29 -62.82
N VAL A 165 -0.58 -0.96 -61.53
CA VAL A 165 -1.72 -0.49 -60.73
C VAL A 165 -1.45 0.93 -60.24
N LYS A 166 -2.47 1.79 -60.27
CA LYS A 166 -2.41 3.16 -59.73
C LYS A 166 -2.87 3.17 -58.28
N ILE A 167 -1.94 3.29 -57.34
CA ILE A 167 -2.25 3.39 -55.91
C ILE A 167 -2.23 4.88 -55.52
N GLY A 168 -3.39 5.42 -55.19
CA GLY A 168 -3.52 6.76 -54.64
C GLY A 168 -3.32 6.74 -53.13
N VAL A 169 -2.36 7.49 -52.61
CA VAL A 169 -2.08 7.60 -51.18
C VAL A 169 -2.34 9.04 -50.74
N PHE A 170 -3.05 9.23 -49.62
CA PHE A 170 -3.22 10.53 -48.98
C PHE A 170 -3.00 10.43 -47.47
N GLY A 171 -2.63 11.53 -46.83
CA GLY A 171 -2.29 11.57 -45.40
C GLY A 171 -3.26 12.40 -44.57
N LEU A 172 -3.44 12.02 -43.31
CA LEU A 172 -4.15 12.77 -42.26
C LEU A 172 -3.32 12.76 -40.97
N ALA A 173 -3.32 13.89 -40.26
CA ALA A 173 -2.65 14.09 -38.97
C ALA A 173 -3.66 14.37 -37.86
N THR A 174 -3.40 13.88 -36.65
CA THR A 174 -4.31 14.09 -35.52
C THR A 174 -4.42 15.57 -35.14
N PRO A 175 -5.64 16.12 -35.01
CA PRO A 175 -5.82 17.47 -34.49
C PRO A 175 -5.40 17.64 -33.03
N GLU A 176 -5.23 16.53 -32.31
CA GLU A 176 -4.69 16.53 -30.95
C GLU A 176 -3.26 17.05 -30.88
N THR A 177 -2.56 17.18 -32.01
CA THR A 177 -1.22 17.78 -32.08
C THR A 177 -1.17 19.16 -31.41
N LEU A 178 -2.25 19.94 -31.48
CA LEU A 178 -2.34 21.25 -30.80
C LEU A 178 -2.35 21.17 -29.26
N THR A 179 -2.56 19.98 -28.71
CA THR A 179 -2.61 19.70 -27.27
C THR A 179 -1.54 18.74 -26.78
N LYS A 180 -1.07 17.83 -27.64
CA LYS A 180 -0.07 16.79 -27.34
C LYS A 180 1.36 17.22 -27.67
N ALA A 181 1.52 18.25 -28.52
CA ALA A 181 2.77 18.93 -28.78
C ALA A 181 2.69 20.41 -28.33
N ASP A 182 3.84 21.08 -28.25
CA ASP A 182 3.89 22.49 -27.88
C ASP A 182 3.38 23.39 -29.01
N ALA A 183 2.10 23.77 -28.94
CA ALA A 183 1.45 24.63 -29.93
C ALA A 183 2.17 25.97 -30.16
N SER A 184 2.96 26.46 -29.17
CA SER A 184 3.74 27.70 -29.34
C SER A 184 4.88 27.56 -30.35
N LYS A 185 5.31 26.33 -30.67
CA LYS A 185 6.33 26.02 -31.70
C LYS A 185 5.75 25.89 -33.11
N MET A 186 4.43 26.02 -33.27
CA MET A 186 3.74 25.91 -34.56
C MET A 186 2.70 27.04 -34.78
N PRO A 187 3.10 28.32 -34.65
CA PRO A 187 2.16 29.43 -34.78
C PRO A 187 1.54 29.49 -36.19
N GLY A 188 0.22 29.58 -36.26
CA GLY A 188 -0.52 29.68 -37.53
C GLY A 188 -0.71 28.36 -38.27
N VAL A 189 -0.46 27.23 -37.61
CA VAL A 189 -0.85 25.89 -38.07
C VAL A 189 -2.24 25.57 -37.50
N ALA A 190 -3.10 24.99 -38.34
CA ALA A 190 -4.39 24.46 -37.92
C ALA A 190 -4.59 23.05 -38.47
N PHE A 191 -5.39 22.26 -37.76
CA PHE A 191 -5.78 20.92 -38.17
C PHE A 191 -7.29 20.87 -38.35
N SER A 192 -7.77 20.33 -39.47
CA SER A 192 -9.21 20.10 -39.64
C SER A 192 -9.71 19.06 -38.66
N GLN A 193 -10.86 19.33 -38.04
CA GLN A 193 -11.48 18.52 -36.99
C GLN A 193 -12.92 18.15 -37.37
N GLY A 194 -13.42 17.04 -36.82
CA GLY A 194 -14.81 16.58 -36.97
C GLY A 194 -15.28 16.54 -38.43
N GLU A 195 -16.43 17.13 -38.72
CA GLU A 195 -17.01 17.14 -40.08
C GLU A 195 -16.05 17.71 -41.15
N LYS A 196 -15.20 18.68 -40.78
CA LYS A 196 -14.22 19.23 -41.72
C LYS A 196 -13.12 18.22 -42.05
N LEU A 197 -12.65 17.46 -41.06
CA LEU A 197 -11.69 16.38 -41.28
C LEU A 197 -12.25 15.35 -42.27
N TYR A 198 -13.51 14.95 -42.07
CA TYR A 198 -14.18 13.99 -42.95
C TYR A 198 -14.35 14.53 -44.36
N ALA A 199 -14.68 15.82 -44.49
CA ALA A 199 -14.80 16.49 -45.79
C ALA A 199 -13.45 16.55 -46.53
N ASP A 200 -12.36 16.89 -45.84
CA ASP A 200 -11.02 16.94 -46.42
C ASP A 200 -10.59 15.54 -46.90
N ALA A 201 -10.87 14.49 -46.13
CA ALA A 201 -10.60 13.10 -46.50
C ALA A 201 -11.44 12.64 -47.71
N GLN A 202 -12.75 12.92 -47.72
CA GLN A 202 -13.61 12.60 -48.87
C GLN A 202 -13.15 13.31 -50.14
N ALA A 203 -12.70 14.56 -50.04
CA ALA A 203 -12.16 15.30 -51.18
C ALA A 203 -10.88 14.65 -51.76
N GLN A 204 -10.02 14.07 -50.92
CA GLN A 204 -8.87 13.30 -51.41
C GLN A 204 -9.30 12.03 -52.13
N VAL A 205 -10.27 11.29 -51.58
CA VAL A 205 -10.82 10.10 -52.24
C VAL A 205 -11.38 10.46 -53.62
N ASP A 206 -12.18 11.52 -53.72
CA ASP A 206 -12.79 11.94 -54.98
C ASP A 206 -11.73 12.39 -56.01
N THR A 207 -10.69 13.10 -55.56
CA THR A 207 -9.56 13.53 -56.39
C THR A 207 -8.78 12.34 -56.94
N LEU A 208 -8.46 11.35 -56.11
CA LEU A 208 -7.71 10.16 -56.50
C LEU A 208 -8.55 9.25 -57.43
N LYS A 209 -9.85 9.09 -57.16
CA LYS A 209 -10.76 8.38 -58.07
C LYS A 209 -10.84 9.05 -59.44
N ALA A 210 -10.96 10.38 -59.48
CA ALA A 210 -11.01 11.14 -60.73
C ALA A 210 -9.69 11.04 -61.53
N ALA A 211 -8.56 10.90 -60.84
CA ALA A 211 -7.25 10.64 -61.44
C ALA A 211 -7.03 9.17 -61.86
N GLY A 212 -8.02 8.30 -61.61
CA GLY A 212 -8.02 6.90 -62.03
C GLY A 212 -7.23 5.97 -61.12
N ALA A 213 -7.17 6.24 -59.81
CA ALA A 213 -6.62 5.31 -58.83
C ALA A 213 -7.43 3.99 -58.81
N ASP A 214 -6.72 2.87 -58.85
CA ASP A 214 -7.27 1.52 -58.72
C ASP A 214 -7.45 1.11 -57.26
N LEU A 215 -6.63 1.69 -56.37
CA LEU A 215 -6.63 1.46 -54.92
C LEU A 215 -6.35 2.80 -54.22
N ILE A 216 -7.13 3.13 -53.18
CA ILE A 216 -6.96 4.34 -52.38
C ILE A 216 -6.57 3.98 -50.95
N VAL A 217 -5.40 4.47 -50.53
CA VAL A 217 -4.80 4.26 -49.22
C VAL A 217 -4.79 5.57 -48.45
N CYS A 218 -5.29 5.54 -47.21
CA CYS A 218 -5.15 6.63 -46.24
C CYS A 218 -4.05 6.26 -45.24
N LEU A 219 -3.09 7.17 -45.06
CA LEU A 219 -2.17 7.19 -43.92
C LEU A 219 -2.76 8.15 -42.88
N GLY A 220 -3.48 7.63 -41.89
CA GLY A 220 -4.18 8.45 -40.91
C GLY A 220 -3.66 8.28 -39.50
N HIS A 221 -2.74 9.13 -39.10
CA HIS A 221 -2.22 9.18 -37.74
C HIS A 221 -3.25 9.81 -36.78
N LEU A 222 -4.34 9.09 -36.50
CA LEU A 222 -5.48 9.59 -35.73
C LEU A 222 -5.85 8.68 -34.54
N GLY A 223 -5.48 7.40 -34.60
CA GLY A 223 -5.70 6.42 -33.54
C GLY A 223 -7.16 6.06 -33.30
N ILE A 224 -7.38 5.26 -32.25
CA ILE A 224 -8.71 4.75 -31.84
C ILE A 224 -9.02 5.01 -30.36
N ALA A 225 -8.21 5.83 -29.68
CA ALA A 225 -8.40 6.09 -28.26
C ALA A 225 -9.66 6.94 -28.01
N ASP A 226 -10.29 6.73 -26.84
CA ASP A 226 -11.52 7.44 -26.47
C ASP A 226 -11.34 8.97 -26.41
N GLU A 227 -10.15 9.44 -26.06
CA GLU A 227 -9.77 10.87 -26.07
C GLU A 227 -9.81 11.49 -27.48
N SER A 228 -9.71 10.66 -28.53
CA SER A 228 -9.70 11.06 -29.94
C SER A 228 -11.08 11.00 -30.61
N LYS A 229 -12.15 10.65 -29.88
CA LYS A 229 -13.51 10.55 -30.43
C LYS A 229 -13.93 11.83 -31.18
N GLY A 230 -14.51 11.64 -32.37
CA GLY A 230 -14.81 12.71 -33.32
C GLY A 230 -13.66 13.05 -34.27
N ASN A 231 -12.42 12.64 -33.97
CA ASN A 231 -11.25 12.83 -34.83
C ASN A 231 -10.47 11.53 -35.11
N GLN A 232 -10.84 10.41 -34.47
CA GLN A 232 -10.21 9.09 -34.63
C GLN A 232 -10.43 8.48 -36.01
N SER A 233 -9.58 7.50 -36.34
CA SER A 233 -9.59 6.76 -37.61
C SER A 233 -10.94 6.08 -37.89
N LEU A 234 -11.55 5.49 -36.86
CA LEU A 234 -12.85 4.82 -36.99
C LEU A 234 -14.00 5.78 -37.34
N ASP A 235 -13.92 7.04 -36.91
CA ASP A 235 -14.95 8.04 -37.22
C ASP A 235 -14.83 8.56 -38.65
N VAL A 236 -13.59 8.75 -39.12
CA VAL A 236 -13.31 9.05 -40.54
C VAL A 236 -13.83 7.92 -41.43
N VAL A 237 -13.53 6.65 -41.13
CA VAL A 237 -13.95 5.51 -41.93
C VAL A 237 -15.48 5.33 -41.97
N LYS A 238 -16.19 5.66 -40.89
CA LYS A 238 -17.66 5.67 -40.87
C LYS A 238 -18.24 6.78 -41.77
N ALA A 239 -17.59 7.94 -41.83
CA ALA A 239 -18.09 9.11 -42.53
C ALA A 239 -17.68 9.18 -44.01
N VAL A 240 -16.54 8.59 -44.38
CA VAL A 240 -15.92 8.70 -45.71
C VAL A 240 -16.10 7.40 -46.50
N THR A 241 -16.41 7.52 -47.79
CA THR A 241 -16.65 6.36 -48.67
C THR A 241 -15.61 6.23 -49.78
N GLY A 242 -15.10 5.01 -49.95
CA GLY A 242 -14.17 4.65 -51.03
C GLY A 242 -12.69 4.76 -50.71
N ILE A 243 -12.34 4.75 -49.42
CA ILE A 243 -11.01 4.35 -48.95
C ILE A 243 -10.98 2.82 -48.99
N ASP A 244 -9.98 2.22 -49.62
CA ASP A 244 -9.84 0.76 -49.65
C ASP A 244 -9.03 0.26 -48.44
N LEU A 245 -7.95 0.97 -48.11
CA LEU A 245 -7.06 0.68 -47.00
C LEU A 245 -6.83 1.94 -46.16
N PHE A 246 -7.03 1.83 -44.86
CA PHE A 246 -6.67 2.84 -43.87
C PHE A 246 -5.56 2.26 -43.00
N ILE A 247 -4.39 2.90 -43.02
CA ILE A 247 -3.26 2.58 -42.17
C ILE A 247 -3.27 3.61 -41.03
N ASP A 248 -3.34 3.12 -39.80
CA ASP A 248 -3.53 3.91 -38.58
C ASP A 248 -2.33 3.81 -37.62
N GLY A 249 -2.24 4.74 -36.68
CA GLY A 249 -1.16 4.93 -35.71
C GLY A 249 -1.66 5.63 -34.44
N HIS A 250 -0.85 6.48 -33.81
CA HIS A 250 -1.17 7.38 -32.68
C HIS A 250 -1.53 6.69 -31.35
N SER A 251 -2.58 5.84 -31.34
CA SER A 251 -3.04 5.15 -30.14
C SER A 251 -2.20 3.93 -29.76
N HIS A 252 -1.18 3.60 -30.57
CA HIS A 252 -0.30 2.41 -30.44
C HIS A 252 -1.05 1.08 -30.50
N SER A 253 -2.23 1.09 -31.11
CA SER A 253 -3.08 -0.08 -31.24
C SER A 253 -2.56 -1.00 -32.34
N THR A 254 -2.73 -2.30 -32.16
CA THR A 254 -2.51 -3.30 -33.20
C THR A 254 -3.78 -3.53 -34.00
N THR A 255 -3.67 -4.07 -35.21
CA THR A 255 -4.84 -4.51 -36.01
C THR A 255 -5.79 -5.41 -35.21
N SER A 256 -5.26 -6.26 -34.33
CA SER A 256 -6.07 -7.14 -33.46
C SER A 256 -6.88 -6.37 -32.42
N GLU A 257 -6.36 -5.26 -31.90
CA GLU A 257 -7.09 -4.40 -30.95
C GLU A 257 -8.14 -3.58 -31.67
N ILE A 258 -7.83 -3.03 -32.85
CA ILE A 258 -8.81 -2.39 -33.74
C ILE A 258 -9.95 -3.37 -34.04
N ALA A 259 -9.62 -4.64 -34.33
CA ALA A 259 -10.63 -5.64 -34.64
C ALA A 259 -11.59 -5.91 -33.48
N LYS A 260 -11.08 -5.93 -32.24
CA LYS A 260 -11.91 -6.08 -31.04
C LYS A 260 -12.90 -4.92 -30.87
N GLU A 261 -12.46 -3.70 -31.16
CA GLU A 261 -13.32 -2.50 -31.05
C GLU A 261 -14.49 -2.48 -32.05
N ILE A 262 -14.34 -3.13 -33.21
CA ILE A 262 -15.35 -3.07 -34.28
C ILE A 262 -16.02 -4.42 -34.60
N GLY A 263 -15.92 -5.39 -33.68
CA GLY A 263 -16.68 -6.65 -33.73
C GLY A 263 -15.95 -7.83 -34.38
N ASP A 264 -14.68 -8.03 -34.02
CA ASP A 264 -13.79 -9.11 -34.49
C ASP A 264 -13.54 -9.12 -36.01
N THR A 265 -13.57 -7.93 -36.62
CA THR A 265 -13.18 -7.70 -38.02
C THR A 265 -12.34 -6.43 -38.10
N ASN A 266 -11.47 -6.32 -39.09
CA ASN A 266 -10.75 -5.07 -39.36
C ASN A 266 -11.32 -4.32 -40.57
N VAL A 267 -12.56 -4.62 -40.96
CA VAL A 267 -13.24 -3.97 -42.08
C VAL A 267 -14.45 -3.19 -41.59
N LEU A 268 -14.44 -1.87 -41.80
CA LEU A 268 -15.53 -0.98 -41.44
C LEU A 268 -15.94 -0.17 -42.66
N ASN A 269 -17.24 -0.12 -42.96
CA ASN A 269 -17.77 0.61 -44.11
C ASN A 269 -17.11 0.24 -45.46
N GLY A 270 -16.64 -1.01 -45.60
CA GLY A 270 -15.93 -1.49 -46.79
C GLY A 270 -14.43 -1.15 -46.84
N THR A 271 -13.92 -0.37 -45.88
CA THR A 271 -12.50 -0.03 -45.75
C THR A 271 -11.81 -0.99 -44.78
N LYS A 272 -10.65 -1.51 -45.17
CA LYS A 272 -9.78 -2.28 -44.28
C LYS A 272 -8.92 -1.35 -43.43
N VAL A 273 -8.91 -1.51 -42.12
CA VAL A 273 -8.16 -0.69 -41.17
C VAL A 273 -7.05 -1.53 -40.52
N VAL A 274 -5.80 -1.06 -40.56
CA VAL A 274 -4.64 -1.80 -40.05
C VAL A 274 -3.70 -0.90 -39.26
N SER A 275 -3.02 -1.46 -38.25
CA SER A 275 -1.98 -0.77 -37.49
C SER A 275 -1.00 -1.77 -36.86
N THR A 276 0.23 -1.35 -36.60
CA THR A 276 1.34 -2.23 -36.20
C THR A 276 1.64 -2.23 -34.70
N GLY A 277 0.93 -1.43 -33.91
CA GLY A 277 1.30 -1.16 -32.52
C GLY A 277 2.30 -0.01 -32.44
N THR A 278 3.46 -0.22 -31.81
CA THR A 278 4.51 0.80 -31.67
C THR A 278 5.91 0.17 -31.64
N ALA A 279 6.94 1.00 -31.73
CA ALA A 279 8.35 0.66 -31.51
C ALA A 279 8.90 -0.44 -32.45
N LEU A 280 8.30 -0.60 -33.63
CA LEU A 280 8.63 -1.65 -34.60
C LEU A 280 8.59 -3.06 -33.98
N ALA A 281 7.74 -3.27 -32.95
CA ALA A 281 7.46 -4.60 -32.42
C ALA A 281 6.84 -5.50 -33.50
N ASN A 282 6.13 -4.89 -34.45
CA ASN A 282 5.63 -5.53 -35.66
C ASN A 282 5.88 -4.66 -36.90
N VAL A 283 5.84 -5.28 -38.08
CA VAL A 283 5.72 -4.62 -39.39
C VAL A 283 4.44 -5.13 -40.05
N GLY A 284 3.65 -4.20 -40.59
CA GLY A 284 2.42 -4.52 -41.26
C GLY A 284 2.64 -4.89 -42.72
N VAL A 285 1.93 -5.92 -43.18
CA VAL A 285 2.00 -6.41 -44.56
C VAL A 285 0.59 -6.49 -45.11
N VAL A 286 0.31 -5.74 -46.18
CA VAL A 286 -0.94 -5.82 -46.93
C VAL A 286 -0.63 -6.27 -48.36
N ILE A 287 -1.15 -7.44 -48.74
CA ILE A 287 -0.97 -8.00 -50.07
C ILE A 287 -2.21 -7.66 -50.90
N TYR A 288 -1.99 -6.98 -52.03
CA TYR A 288 -3.02 -6.69 -53.02
C TYR A 288 -2.90 -7.64 -54.21
N ASP A 289 -3.91 -8.49 -54.40
CA ASP A 289 -4.07 -9.30 -55.60
C ASP A 289 -4.86 -8.50 -56.64
N LYS A 290 -4.16 -7.95 -57.63
CA LYS A 290 -4.77 -7.15 -58.71
C LYS A 290 -5.77 -7.90 -59.59
N THR A 291 -5.70 -9.23 -59.64
CA THR A 291 -6.62 -10.06 -60.44
C THR A 291 -7.93 -10.26 -59.71
N ALA A 292 -7.84 -10.59 -58.42
CA ALA A 292 -9.01 -10.77 -57.55
C ALA A 292 -9.58 -9.44 -57.02
N LYS A 293 -8.78 -8.37 -57.05
CA LYS A 293 -9.04 -7.07 -56.40
C LYS A 293 -9.31 -7.22 -54.90
N THR A 294 -8.48 -7.99 -54.22
CA THR A 294 -8.61 -8.29 -52.79
C THR A 294 -7.38 -7.88 -52.01
N LEU A 295 -7.59 -7.41 -50.77
CA LEU A 295 -6.55 -7.09 -49.79
C LEU A 295 -6.53 -8.15 -48.68
N THR A 296 -5.35 -8.69 -48.39
CA THR A 296 -5.11 -9.53 -47.22
C THR A 296 -4.00 -8.94 -46.37
N ASP A 297 -4.22 -8.84 -45.06
CA ASP A 297 -3.29 -8.24 -44.11
C ASP A 297 -2.69 -9.27 -43.14
N SER A 298 -1.49 -8.97 -42.65
CA SER A 298 -0.84 -9.69 -41.55
C SER A 298 0.15 -8.79 -40.82
N LEU A 299 0.45 -9.13 -39.55
CA LEU A 299 1.52 -8.52 -38.77
C LEU A 299 2.70 -9.49 -38.65
N ILE A 300 3.89 -9.03 -38.99
CA ILE A 300 5.14 -9.77 -38.78
C ILE A 300 5.77 -9.24 -37.50
N SER A 301 5.96 -10.10 -36.51
CA SER A 301 6.52 -9.71 -35.21
C SER A 301 8.01 -10.01 -35.09
N THR A 302 8.67 -9.36 -34.11
CA THR A 302 10.07 -9.64 -33.70
C THR A 302 10.35 -11.10 -33.36
N LYS A 303 9.32 -11.87 -32.99
CA LYS A 303 9.45 -13.31 -32.68
C LYS A 303 9.59 -14.17 -33.92
N SER A 304 9.03 -13.71 -35.04
CA SER A 304 8.96 -14.46 -36.29
C SER A 304 9.97 -13.98 -37.35
N TYR A 305 10.54 -12.77 -37.22
CA TYR A 305 11.47 -12.21 -38.19
C TYR A 305 12.61 -11.45 -37.51
N SER A 306 13.85 -11.80 -37.86
CA SER A 306 15.07 -11.26 -37.23
C SER A 306 16.19 -10.91 -38.22
N LYS A 307 15.94 -11.03 -39.53
CA LYS A 307 16.93 -10.63 -40.53
C LYS A 307 17.01 -9.12 -40.62
N VAL A 308 18.16 -8.61 -41.05
CA VAL A 308 18.42 -7.17 -41.21
C VAL A 308 19.18 -6.91 -42.51
N ASP A 309 18.96 -5.74 -43.10
CA ASP A 309 19.78 -5.24 -44.20
C ASP A 309 21.06 -4.67 -43.59
N GLU A 310 22.21 -5.24 -43.94
CA GLU A 310 23.48 -4.91 -43.28
C GLU A 310 23.94 -3.47 -43.54
N ALA A 311 23.60 -2.88 -44.68
CA ALA A 311 23.97 -1.49 -44.97
C ALA A 311 23.17 -0.53 -44.08
N VAL A 312 21.85 -0.73 -43.99
CA VAL A 312 20.97 0.05 -43.13
C VAL A 312 21.32 -0.17 -41.65
N ASN A 313 21.57 -1.42 -41.25
CA ASN A 313 21.96 -1.78 -39.88
C ASN A 313 23.27 -1.09 -39.44
N THR A 314 24.23 -0.97 -40.35
CA THR A 314 25.49 -0.26 -40.08
C THR A 314 25.27 1.22 -39.78
N VAL A 315 24.40 1.89 -40.54
CA VAL A 315 24.08 3.32 -40.33
C VAL A 315 23.44 3.53 -38.96
N ILE A 316 22.44 2.72 -38.63
CA ILE A 316 21.70 2.80 -37.36
C ILE A 316 22.62 2.53 -36.17
N ASN A 317 23.38 1.43 -36.21
CA ASN A 317 24.26 1.06 -35.10
C ASN A 317 25.43 2.04 -34.91
N SER A 318 25.88 2.71 -35.97
CA SER A 318 26.90 3.77 -35.85
C SER A 318 26.37 4.98 -35.07
N ARG A 319 25.12 5.37 -35.33
CA ARG A 319 24.45 6.44 -34.57
C ARG A 319 24.19 6.02 -33.13
N ASP A 320 23.67 4.82 -32.90
CA ASP A 320 23.44 4.26 -31.57
C ASP A 320 24.74 4.21 -30.74
N ALA A 321 25.85 3.79 -31.35
CA ALA A 321 27.17 3.81 -30.71
C ALA A 321 27.63 5.22 -30.35
N ALA A 322 27.39 6.22 -31.21
CA ALA A 322 27.71 7.61 -30.94
C ALA A 322 26.90 8.19 -29.77
N VAL A 323 25.58 7.93 -29.73
CA VAL A 323 24.70 8.34 -28.63
C VAL A 323 25.13 7.67 -27.32
N LYS A 324 25.44 6.38 -27.33
CA LYS A 324 25.94 5.66 -26.15
C LYS A 324 27.30 6.16 -25.68
N ALA A 325 28.19 6.56 -26.59
CA ALA A 325 29.48 7.13 -26.21
C ALA A 325 29.35 8.49 -25.52
N GLU A 326 28.33 9.28 -25.90
CA GLU A 326 28.09 10.61 -25.35
C GLU A 326 27.30 10.58 -24.03
N TYR A 327 26.30 9.69 -23.92
CA TYR A 327 25.33 9.70 -22.81
C TYR A 327 25.32 8.42 -21.97
N GLY A 328 26.06 7.37 -22.34
CA GLY A 328 26.02 6.06 -21.68
C GLY A 328 26.81 5.95 -20.38
N GLU A 329 27.44 7.02 -19.90
CA GLU A 329 28.14 7.02 -18.62
C GLU A 329 27.17 6.74 -17.47
N THR A 330 27.51 5.76 -16.62
CA THR A 330 26.78 5.48 -15.37
C THR A 330 27.06 6.60 -14.38
N ILE A 331 26.00 7.25 -13.91
CA ILE A 331 26.07 8.39 -12.99
C ILE A 331 25.44 8.09 -11.62
N ALA A 332 24.64 7.03 -11.51
CA ALA A 332 23.94 6.67 -10.29
C ALA A 332 23.60 5.17 -10.22
N THR A 333 23.05 4.74 -9.08
CA THR A 333 22.41 3.42 -8.92
C THR A 333 21.02 3.54 -8.30
N THR A 334 20.15 2.54 -8.52
CA THR A 334 18.88 2.38 -7.82
C THR A 334 18.75 1.00 -7.19
N ASP A 335 18.25 0.93 -5.96
CA ASP A 335 17.97 -0.32 -5.24
C ASP A 335 16.62 -0.93 -5.65
N VAL A 336 15.78 -0.18 -6.36
CA VAL A 336 14.37 -0.51 -6.64
C VAL A 336 14.01 -0.32 -8.11
N ASP A 337 12.99 -1.04 -8.54
CA ASP A 337 12.37 -0.83 -9.84
C ASP A 337 11.40 0.37 -9.75
N LEU A 338 11.57 1.35 -10.63
CA LEU A 338 10.80 2.58 -10.72
C LEU A 338 9.81 2.49 -11.87
N ASN A 339 8.52 2.57 -11.56
CA ASN A 339 7.42 2.32 -12.48
C ASN A 339 7.18 3.50 -13.43
N GLY A 340 7.72 3.40 -14.65
CA GLY A 340 7.46 4.34 -15.73
C GLY A 340 6.35 3.95 -16.70
N SER A 341 5.63 2.86 -16.42
CA SER A 341 4.66 2.30 -17.35
C SER A 341 3.48 3.24 -17.57
N ARG A 342 2.83 3.14 -18.74
CA ARG A 342 1.64 3.94 -19.07
C ARG A 342 0.50 3.67 -18.08
N SER A 343 0.18 2.39 -17.85
CA SER A 343 -1.00 1.95 -17.12
C SER A 343 -0.74 0.69 -16.27
N GLY A 344 0.50 0.45 -15.88
CA GLY A 344 0.91 -0.78 -15.20
C GLY A 344 1.21 -1.93 -16.16
N GLY A 345 1.39 -3.13 -15.61
CA GLY A 345 1.69 -4.35 -16.37
C GLY A 345 3.17 -4.49 -16.74
N ALA A 346 3.44 -5.30 -17.78
CA ALA A 346 4.80 -5.56 -18.23
C ALA A 346 5.39 -4.33 -18.94
N ALA A 347 6.53 -3.85 -18.44
CA ALA A 347 7.33 -2.79 -19.02
C ALA A 347 8.77 -3.29 -19.25
N THR A 348 9.43 -2.78 -20.28
CA THR A 348 10.84 -3.10 -20.55
C THR A 348 11.67 -1.86 -20.28
N SER A 349 12.64 -1.96 -19.37
CA SER A 349 13.54 -0.86 -19.05
C SER A 349 14.66 -0.68 -20.08
N THR A 350 15.14 0.55 -20.26
CA THR A 350 16.40 0.84 -20.96
C THR A 350 17.62 0.42 -20.15
N ASN A 351 17.63 0.66 -18.84
CA ASN A 351 18.71 0.19 -17.98
C ASN A 351 18.50 -1.31 -17.67
N GLY A 352 19.51 -2.13 -17.93
CA GLY A 352 19.46 -3.58 -17.68
C GLY A 352 18.70 -4.44 -18.71
N ALA A 353 17.81 -3.88 -19.53
CA ALA A 353 17.05 -4.59 -20.57
C ALA A 353 16.24 -5.81 -20.06
N VAL A 354 15.69 -5.71 -18.84
CA VAL A 354 14.85 -6.74 -18.22
C VAL A 354 13.38 -6.31 -18.26
N ALA A 355 12.49 -7.26 -18.50
CA ALA A 355 11.05 -7.05 -18.35
C ALA A 355 10.68 -7.03 -16.86
N VAL A 356 10.04 -5.95 -16.41
CA VAL A 356 9.48 -5.81 -15.06
C VAL A 356 7.97 -5.72 -15.18
N THR A 357 7.25 -6.34 -14.25
CA THR A 357 5.80 -6.30 -14.23
C THR A 357 5.33 -5.50 -13.03
N PHE A 358 4.67 -4.38 -13.29
CA PHE A 358 3.97 -3.57 -12.29
C PHE A 358 2.50 -3.99 -12.18
N PRO A 359 1.81 -3.68 -11.07
CA PRO A 359 0.38 -3.95 -10.93
C PRO A 359 -0.41 -3.36 -12.10
N ALA A 360 -1.31 -4.14 -12.71
CA ALA A 360 -2.15 -3.66 -13.80
C ALA A 360 -3.06 -2.52 -13.32
N GLY A 361 -3.21 -1.48 -14.14
CA GLY A 361 -3.96 -0.26 -13.80
C GLY A 361 -3.16 0.74 -12.96
N GLN A 362 -1.91 0.46 -12.60
CA GLN A 362 -1.03 1.38 -11.86
C GLN A 362 0.17 1.79 -12.72
N GLY A 363 0.03 2.88 -13.46
CA GLY A 363 1.11 3.51 -14.21
C GLY A 363 0.97 5.02 -14.19
N ASN A 364 1.94 5.72 -14.78
CA ASN A 364 2.04 7.19 -14.73
C ASN A 364 0.80 7.92 -15.24
N ARG A 365 -0.04 7.25 -16.03
CA ARG A 365 -1.25 7.83 -16.63
C ARG A 365 -2.54 7.43 -15.92
N THR A 366 -2.47 6.61 -14.87
CA THR A 366 -3.64 6.06 -14.17
C THR A 366 -3.58 6.20 -12.65
N ALA A 367 -2.37 6.28 -12.07
CA ALA A 367 -2.15 6.35 -10.63
C ALA A 367 -0.81 7.04 -10.31
N GLU A 368 -0.58 7.34 -9.02
CA GLU A 368 0.75 7.69 -8.51
C GLU A 368 1.73 6.53 -8.74
N THR A 369 2.97 6.86 -9.07
CA THR A 369 4.05 5.88 -9.15
C THR A 369 5.28 6.40 -8.45
N ASN A 370 6.13 5.48 -7.97
CA ASN A 370 7.41 5.86 -7.37
C ASN A 370 8.35 6.59 -8.35
N LEU A 371 8.27 6.32 -9.66
CA LEU A 371 9.00 7.12 -10.66
C LEU A 371 8.39 8.52 -10.82
N GLY A 372 7.06 8.62 -10.78
CA GLY A 372 6.33 9.88 -10.77
C GLY A 372 6.70 10.75 -9.57
N ASP A 373 6.79 10.16 -8.38
CA ASP A 373 7.25 10.84 -7.17
C ASP A 373 8.69 11.32 -7.30
N TYR A 374 9.59 10.45 -7.74
CA TYR A 374 10.99 10.80 -8.00
C TYR A 374 11.11 11.96 -9.01
N ALA A 375 10.32 11.91 -10.10
CA ALA A 375 10.31 12.93 -11.12
C ALA A 375 9.76 14.27 -10.61
N ALA A 376 8.64 14.25 -9.88
CA ALA A 376 8.04 15.46 -9.32
C ALA A 376 8.92 16.07 -8.21
N ASP A 377 9.55 15.24 -7.38
CA ASP A 377 10.52 15.68 -6.37
C ASP A 377 11.74 16.36 -7.01
N ALA A 378 12.29 15.78 -8.09
CA ALA A 378 13.41 16.37 -8.81
C ALA A 378 13.07 17.74 -9.41
N ILE A 379 11.85 17.87 -9.98
CA ILE A 379 11.35 19.13 -10.53
C ILE A 379 11.18 20.18 -9.42
N LEU A 380 10.58 19.81 -8.29
CA LEU A 380 10.41 20.69 -7.13
C LEU A 380 11.76 21.14 -6.57
N TRP A 381 12.65 20.19 -6.31
CA TRP A 381 13.99 20.44 -5.79
C TRP A 381 14.79 21.35 -6.71
N GLN A 382 14.74 21.11 -8.03
CA GLN A 382 15.46 21.95 -8.98
C GLN A 382 14.92 23.38 -9.01
N ALA A 383 13.60 23.56 -8.95
CA ALA A 383 12.99 24.88 -8.89
C ALA A 383 13.36 25.62 -7.58
N ARG A 384 13.30 24.94 -6.43
CA ARG A 384 13.68 25.46 -5.11
C ARG A 384 15.17 25.79 -5.01
N LYS A 385 16.03 24.95 -5.58
CA LYS A 385 17.47 25.20 -5.68
C LYS A 385 17.78 26.48 -6.46
N THR A 386 17.03 26.76 -7.52
CA THR A 386 17.24 27.95 -8.36
C THR A 386 16.60 29.21 -7.78
N LEU A 387 15.40 29.11 -7.21
CA LEU A 387 14.56 30.26 -6.83
C LEU A 387 14.51 30.52 -5.31
N GLY A 388 14.93 29.55 -4.50
CA GLY A 388 14.85 29.55 -3.04
C GLY A 388 13.79 28.57 -2.52
N GLU A 389 14.08 27.91 -1.39
CA GLU A 389 13.25 26.86 -0.79
C GLU A 389 11.78 27.28 -0.60
N ASN A 390 11.56 28.49 -0.10
CA ASN A 390 10.23 29.01 0.22
C ASN A 390 9.56 29.74 -0.96
N ALA A 391 10.15 29.68 -2.15
CA ALA A 391 9.61 30.37 -3.34
C ALA A 391 8.69 29.47 -4.19
N VAL A 392 8.71 28.17 -3.94
CA VAL A 392 7.94 27.16 -4.70
C VAL A 392 7.30 26.19 -3.72
N ASP A 393 5.98 26.17 -3.70
CA ASP A 393 5.19 25.43 -2.72
C ASP A 393 5.17 23.94 -3.03
N ALA A 394 4.94 23.58 -4.30
CA ALA A 394 4.74 22.20 -4.72
C ALA A 394 5.13 22.00 -6.20
N ALA A 395 5.08 20.76 -6.70
CA ALA A 395 5.30 20.45 -8.11
C ALA A 395 4.24 19.53 -8.71
N ILE A 396 4.02 19.69 -10.01
CA ILE A 396 3.16 18.83 -10.84
C ILE A 396 3.87 18.56 -12.16
N THR A 397 3.90 17.31 -12.61
CA THR A 397 4.28 16.95 -13.97
C THR A 397 3.28 15.95 -14.54
N ASN A 398 2.94 16.09 -15.82
CA ASN A 398 2.00 15.18 -16.48
C ASN A 398 2.67 13.82 -16.74
N GLY A 399 1.97 12.73 -16.45
CA GLY A 399 2.48 11.36 -16.60
C GLY A 399 2.84 10.98 -18.04
N GLY A 400 2.26 11.68 -19.03
CA GLY A 400 2.62 11.60 -20.44
C GLY A 400 4.03 12.10 -20.74
N GLY A 401 4.60 12.95 -19.89
CA GLY A 401 5.99 13.40 -19.96
C GLY A 401 7.01 12.34 -19.55
N ILE A 402 6.60 11.36 -18.73
CA ILE A 402 7.47 10.29 -18.21
C ILE A 402 7.38 9.07 -19.13
N ARG A 403 8.46 8.74 -19.83
CA ARG A 403 8.43 7.81 -20.98
C ARG A 403 9.08 6.46 -20.77
N GLU A 404 9.81 6.29 -19.67
CA GLU A 404 10.64 5.11 -19.48
C GLU A 404 10.57 4.55 -18.06
N THR A 405 10.68 3.23 -17.94
CA THR A 405 10.82 2.52 -16.66
C THR A 405 12.29 2.37 -16.32
N LEU A 406 12.65 2.42 -15.03
CA LEU A 406 14.01 2.12 -14.57
C LEU A 406 14.00 0.86 -13.69
N THR A 407 14.88 -0.09 -13.96
CA THR A 407 15.12 -1.27 -13.12
C THR A 407 16.22 -1.02 -12.10
N LYS A 408 16.23 -1.82 -11.03
CA LYS A 408 17.33 -1.87 -10.05
C LYS A 408 18.70 -2.05 -10.73
N GLY A 409 19.70 -1.32 -10.25
CA GLY A 409 21.07 -1.37 -10.75
C GLY A 409 21.58 0.00 -11.21
N ASN A 410 22.47 0.00 -12.19
CA ASN A 410 23.12 1.22 -12.68
C ASN A 410 22.15 2.09 -13.48
N ILE A 411 22.29 3.41 -13.31
CA ILE A 411 21.57 4.43 -14.06
C ILE A 411 22.60 5.28 -14.79
N SER A 412 22.45 5.39 -16.10
CA SER A 412 23.23 6.28 -16.96
C SER A 412 22.51 7.60 -17.24
N LYS A 413 23.24 8.58 -17.76
CA LYS A 413 22.63 9.81 -18.27
C LYS A 413 21.60 9.51 -19.37
N LEU A 414 21.91 8.55 -20.25
CA LEU A 414 21.02 8.08 -21.30
C LEU A 414 19.67 7.58 -20.75
N ASP A 415 19.67 6.92 -19.59
CA ASP A 415 18.44 6.42 -18.96
C ASP A 415 17.55 7.56 -18.47
N LEU A 416 18.13 8.59 -17.83
CA LEU A 416 17.36 9.75 -17.37
C LEU A 416 16.87 10.64 -18.53
N LEU A 417 17.63 10.70 -19.63
CA LEU A 417 17.17 11.29 -20.88
C LEU A 417 15.98 10.52 -21.47
N ALA A 418 15.98 9.18 -21.39
CA ALA A 418 14.86 8.38 -21.86
C ALA A 418 13.60 8.58 -21.00
N VAL A 419 13.74 8.89 -19.71
CA VAL A 419 12.62 9.24 -18.83
C VAL A 419 11.94 10.54 -19.28
N PHE A 420 12.70 11.59 -19.59
CA PHE A 420 12.21 12.89 -20.10
C PHE A 420 12.83 13.25 -21.47
N PRO A 421 12.37 12.65 -22.58
CA PRO A 421 13.07 12.73 -23.88
C PRO A 421 12.77 14.00 -24.70
N PHE A 422 11.87 14.85 -24.23
CA PHE A 422 11.33 15.98 -25.00
C PHE A 422 12.18 17.26 -24.91
N GLY A 423 13.15 17.31 -23.99
CA GLY A 423 13.93 18.52 -23.71
C GLY A 423 13.09 19.66 -23.13
N ASN A 424 11.94 19.34 -22.50
CA ASN A 424 11.17 20.31 -21.74
C ASN A 424 12.00 20.90 -20.60
N THR A 425 11.68 22.14 -20.21
CA THR A 425 12.34 22.78 -19.08
C THR A 425 11.45 22.82 -17.85
N VAL A 426 12.08 22.87 -16.68
CA VAL A 426 11.41 23.18 -15.42
C VAL A 426 10.85 24.60 -15.53
N ALA A 427 9.56 24.74 -15.29
CA ALA A 427 8.84 26.00 -15.27
C ALA A 427 8.22 26.22 -13.89
N THR A 428 7.89 27.47 -13.57
CA THR A 428 7.08 27.81 -12.39
C THR A 428 5.86 28.64 -12.80
N ILE A 429 4.74 28.44 -12.12
CA ILE A 429 3.50 29.18 -12.33
C ILE A 429 2.82 29.45 -10.98
N SER A 430 2.24 30.65 -10.81
CA SER A 430 1.47 30.99 -9.62
C SER A 430 -0.02 30.89 -9.93
N VAL A 431 -0.74 30.05 -9.19
CA VAL A 431 -2.17 29.77 -9.35
C VAL A 431 -2.89 29.91 -8.02
N THR A 432 -4.17 30.25 -8.04
CA THR A 432 -5.02 30.13 -6.85
C THR A 432 -5.30 28.66 -6.51
N GLY A 433 -5.66 28.35 -5.27
CA GLY A 433 -6.07 27.00 -4.88
C GLY A 433 -7.24 26.47 -5.71
N ALA A 434 -8.20 27.32 -6.06
CA ALA A 434 -9.31 26.98 -6.96
C ALA A 434 -8.85 26.62 -8.39
N GLU A 435 -7.86 27.34 -8.93
CA GLU A 435 -7.29 27.04 -10.25
C GLU A 435 -6.44 25.76 -10.24
N LEU A 436 -5.73 25.48 -9.14
CA LEU A 436 -5.06 24.19 -8.94
C LEU A 436 -6.07 23.04 -8.90
N LEU A 437 -7.19 23.23 -8.20
CA LEU A 437 -8.26 22.24 -8.14
C LEU A 437 -8.87 21.96 -9.53
N GLU A 438 -9.10 23.02 -10.32
CA GLU A 438 -9.51 22.90 -11.74
C GLU A 438 -8.49 22.11 -12.56
N ALA A 439 -7.19 22.38 -12.38
CA ALA A 439 -6.11 21.69 -13.09
C ALA A 439 -6.08 20.19 -12.77
N LEU A 440 -6.13 19.82 -11.48
CA LEU A 440 -6.09 18.42 -11.05
C LEU A 440 -7.34 17.65 -11.49
N GLU A 441 -8.52 18.25 -11.39
CA GLU A 441 -9.76 17.61 -11.84
C GLU A 441 -9.79 17.43 -13.36
N ALA A 442 -9.34 18.43 -14.13
CA ALA A 442 -9.18 18.29 -15.57
C ALA A 442 -8.12 17.23 -15.94
N ALA A 443 -7.00 17.15 -15.21
CA ALA A 443 -5.92 16.19 -15.45
C ALA A 443 -6.32 14.73 -15.15
N THR A 444 -7.42 14.52 -14.44
CA THR A 444 -7.90 13.20 -14.00
C THR A 444 -9.28 12.85 -14.57
N TRP A 445 -9.76 13.60 -15.58
CA TRP A 445 -11.12 13.47 -16.09
C TRP A 445 -11.49 12.05 -16.55
N SER A 446 -10.52 11.27 -17.05
CA SER A 446 -10.73 9.90 -17.50
C SER A 446 -10.32 8.82 -16.48
N THR A 447 -9.72 9.18 -15.34
CA THR A 447 -9.28 8.20 -14.33
C THR A 447 -10.45 7.26 -13.98
N PRO A 448 -10.28 5.92 -13.95
CA PRO A 448 -9.04 5.13 -13.95
C PRO A 448 -8.37 4.93 -15.31
N ASP A 449 -9.00 5.37 -16.41
CA ASP A 449 -8.46 5.17 -17.75
C ASP A 449 -7.26 6.08 -18.00
N ALA A 450 -6.28 5.53 -18.73
CA ALA A 450 -4.96 6.14 -18.89
C ALA A 450 -5.01 7.42 -19.73
N ILE A 451 -4.59 8.54 -19.14
CA ILE A 451 -4.43 9.83 -19.83
C ILE A 451 -3.05 10.45 -19.64
N GLY A 452 -2.50 11.04 -20.70
CA GLY A 452 -1.20 11.74 -20.66
C GLY A 452 -1.16 12.85 -19.60
N ALA A 453 -2.29 13.51 -19.36
CA ALA A 453 -2.42 14.60 -18.43
C ALA A 453 -2.26 14.19 -16.94
N PHE A 454 -2.45 12.92 -16.59
CA PHE A 454 -2.55 12.47 -15.20
C PHE A 454 -1.39 13.05 -14.36
N PRO A 455 -1.67 13.76 -13.26
CA PRO A 455 -0.65 14.50 -12.54
C PRO A 455 0.18 13.56 -11.66
N GLN A 456 1.50 13.60 -11.81
CA GLN A 456 2.45 13.15 -10.79
C GLN A 456 2.88 14.38 -9.98
N VAL A 457 2.91 14.27 -8.66
CA VAL A 457 2.96 15.45 -7.77
C VAL A 457 4.03 15.33 -6.69
N SER A 458 4.50 16.48 -6.21
CA SER A 458 5.34 16.60 -5.01
C SER A 458 4.85 17.76 -4.16
N GLY A 459 4.67 17.54 -2.87
CA GLY A 459 4.09 18.55 -1.97
C GLY A 459 2.59 18.83 -2.20
N ILE A 460 1.85 17.92 -2.84
CA ILE A 460 0.39 17.99 -2.99
C ILE A 460 -0.16 16.65 -2.55
N GLU A 461 -1.14 16.65 -1.65
CA GLU A 461 -1.91 15.46 -1.31
C GLU A 461 -3.36 15.67 -1.76
N PHE A 462 -3.88 14.78 -2.61
CA PHE A 462 -5.24 14.92 -3.12
C PHE A 462 -5.92 13.57 -3.36
N THR A 463 -7.26 13.60 -3.38
CA THR A 463 -8.12 12.44 -3.57
C THR A 463 -8.92 12.60 -4.86
N ILE A 464 -9.06 11.51 -5.62
CA ILE A 464 -9.90 11.39 -6.81
C ILE A 464 -11.04 10.41 -6.48
N ASP A 465 -12.28 10.87 -6.50
CA ASP A 465 -13.46 10.00 -6.44
C ASP A 465 -13.88 9.60 -7.86
N THR A 466 -13.75 8.32 -8.19
CA THR A 466 -14.15 7.80 -9.51
C THR A 466 -15.60 7.36 -9.58
N ALA A 467 -16.33 7.34 -8.46
CA ALA A 467 -17.78 7.16 -8.46
C ALA A 467 -18.51 8.45 -8.90
N VAL A 468 -17.87 9.62 -8.74
CA VAL A 468 -18.36 10.90 -9.25
C VAL A 468 -17.94 11.07 -10.72
N PRO A 469 -18.88 11.18 -11.67
CA PRO A 469 -18.54 11.34 -13.08
C PRO A 469 -17.98 12.74 -13.36
N TYR A 470 -17.02 12.82 -14.28
CA TYR A 470 -16.58 14.10 -14.82
C TYR A 470 -17.67 14.73 -15.68
N VAL A 471 -17.95 16.03 -15.48
CA VAL A 471 -18.92 16.79 -16.27
C VAL A 471 -18.19 17.90 -17.00
N ASN A 472 -18.20 17.86 -18.34
CA ASN A 472 -17.57 18.89 -19.17
C ASN A 472 -18.25 20.25 -18.95
N GLY A 473 -17.43 21.25 -18.63
CA GLY A 473 -17.75 22.68 -18.71
C GLY A 473 -17.36 23.24 -20.07
N ASP A 474 -16.78 24.44 -20.08
CA ASP A 474 -16.33 25.09 -21.31
C ASP A 474 -15.09 24.39 -21.90
N GLN A 475 -15.04 24.30 -23.23
CA GLN A 475 -13.84 23.81 -23.94
C GLN A 475 -12.69 24.80 -23.79
N TYR A 476 -11.48 24.31 -23.50
CA TYR A 476 -10.30 25.17 -23.46
C TYR A 476 -9.96 25.72 -24.85
N PRO A 477 -9.55 26.99 -24.99
CA PRO A 477 -9.21 27.58 -26.28
C PRO A 477 -8.06 26.85 -27.00
N ALA A 478 -8.28 26.50 -28.26
CA ALA A 478 -7.32 25.73 -29.09
C ALA A 478 -6.92 24.39 -28.45
N SER A 479 -7.87 23.71 -27.80
CA SER A 479 -7.69 22.41 -27.18
C SER A 479 -8.87 21.48 -27.49
N THR A 480 -8.65 20.17 -27.47
CA THR A 480 -9.71 19.15 -27.52
C THR A 480 -10.32 18.84 -26.15
N TYR A 481 -9.76 19.40 -25.06
CA TYR A 481 -10.21 19.16 -23.69
C TYR A 481 -11.12 20.26 -23.15
N TYR A 482 -11.87 19.91 -22.10
CA TYR A 482 -12.86 20.77 -21.44
C TYR A 482 -12.46 21.00 -19.99
N ALA A 483 -12.73 22.20 -19.47
CA ALA A 483 -12.68 22.47 -18.04
C ALA A 483 -13.77 21.66 -17.31
N PRO A 484 -13.61 21.33 -16.02
CA PRO A 484 -14.67 20.73 -15.23
C PRO A 484 -15.80 21.74 -15.02
N ALA A 485 -17.05 21.29 -15.11
CA ALA A 485 -18.21 22.14 -14.83
C ALA A 485 -18.29 22.55 -13.34
N ASN A 486 -17.83 21.67 -12.44
CA ASN A 486 -17.84 21.89 -11.00
C ASN A 486 -16.50 21.43 -10.37
N PRO A 487 -15.40 22.19 -10.52
CA PRO A 487 -14.12 21.84 -9.89
C PRO A 487 -14.29 21.66 -8.37
N GLY A 488 -13.75 20.57 -7.84
CA GLY A 488 -13.91 20.16 -6.45
C GLY A 488 -14.99 19.11 -6.22
N SER A 489 -15.77 18.76 -7.25
CA SER A 489 -16.82 17.74 -7.13
C SER A 489 -16.26 16.32 -7.12
N ARG A 490 -15.18 16.11 -7.87
CA ARG A 490 -14.55 14.81 -8.09
C ARG A 490 -13.18 14.71 -7.43
N VAL A 491 -12.48 15.83 -7.36
CA VAL A 491 -11.14 15.92 -6.77
C VAL A 491 -11.18 16.80 -5.53
N THR A 492 -10.49 16.40 -4.46
CA THR A 492 -10.28 17.22 -3.27
C THR A 492 -8.81 17.26 -2.91
N ILE A 493 -8.29 18.42 -2.51
CA ILE A 493 -6.90 18.56 -2.05
C ILE A 493 -6.91 18.61 -0.52
N SER A 494 -6.12 17.75 0.11
CA SER A 494 -5.96 17.69 1.57
C SER A 494 -4.93 18.70 2.03
N THR A 495 -3.71 18.63 1.47
CA THR A 495 -2.59 19.49 1.85
C THR A 495 -1.79 19.98 0.66
N ILE A 496 -1.17 21.14 0.83
CA ILE A 496 -0.12 21.67 -0.04
C ILE A 496 1.10 21.98 0.84
N ASN A 497 2.23 21.35 0.54
CA ASN A 497 3.49 21.44 1.30
C ASN A 497 3.30 21.14 2.81
N GLY A 498 2.42 20.19 3.14
CA GLY A 498 2.08 19.80 4.51
C GLY A 498 1.09 20.73 5.23
N GLU A 499 0.70 21.84 4.62
CA GLU A 499 -0.30 22.77 5.17
C GLU A 499 -1.69 22.50 4.59
N ALA A 500 -2.74 22.73 5.39
CA ALA A 500 -4.11 22.52 4.95
C ALA A 500 -4.45 23.35 3.69
N PHE A 501 -5.14 22.73 2.73
CA PHE A 501 -5.53 23.39 1.49
C PHE A 501 -6.48 24.58 1.72
N ASP A 502 -6.21 25.70 1.02
CA ASP A 502 -7.06 26.88 0.96
C ASP A 502 -7.32 27.25 -0.51
N ALA A 503 -8.57 27.13 -0.95
CA ALA A 503 -8.97 27.45 -2.31
C ALA A 503 -8.73 28.93 -2.71
N ALA A 504 -8.65 29.85 -1.75
CA ALA A 504 -8.40 31.27 -1.99
C ALA A 504 -6.92 31.65 -1.95
N ALA A 505 -6.04 30.80 -1.39
CA ALA A 505 -4.62 31.05 -1.35
C ALA A 505 -3.98 30.97 -2.74
N THR A 506 -2.83 31.63 -2.93
CA THR A 506 -2.01 31.51 -4.14
C THR A 506 -0.82 30.61 -3.86
N TYR A 507 -0.64 29.62 -4.73
CA TYR A 507 0.45 28.65 -4.69
C TYR A 507 1.33 28.81 -5.92
N THR A 508 2.65 28.80 -5.72
CA THR A 508 3.64 28.74 -6.79
C THR A 508 4.04 27.28 -7.01
N LEU A 509 3.68 26.76 -8.17
CA LEU A 509 3.92 25.39 -8.56
C LEU A 509 5.12 25.31 -9.50
N ALA A 510 6.03 24.38 -9.26
CA ALA A 510 6.96 23.91 -10.28
C ALA A 510 6.27 22.91 -11.20
N THR A 511 6.55 22.99 -12.48
CA THR A 511 6.01 22.08 -13.48
C THR A 511 6.95 22.02 -14.67
N ASN A 512 6.49 21.53 -15.83
CA ASN A 512 7.22 21.62 -17.08
C ASN A 512 6.67 22.72 -17.98
N ASP A 513 7.49 23.25 -18.88
CA ASP A 513 7.10 24.34 -19.76
C ASP A 513 5.91 23.98 -20.68
N PHE A 514 5.74 22.71 -21.02
CA PHE A 514 4.61 22.21 -21.82
C PHE A 514 3.28 22.36 -21.08
N THR A 515 3.14 21.86 -19.85
CA THR A 515 1.93 22.01 -19.03
C THR A 515 1.72 23.46 -18.62
N ALA A 516 2.76 24.23 -18.33
CA ALA A 516 2.67 25.67 -18.02
C ALA A 516 2.06 26.50 -19.18
N LYS A 517 2.26 26.06 -20.43
CA LYS A 517 1.65 26.64 -21.63
C LYS A 517 0.24 26.08 -21.92
N GLY A 518 -0.26 25.19 -21.08
CA GLY A 518 -1.56 24.53 -21.17
C GLY A 518 -1.61 23.31 -22.08
N GLY A 519 -0.48 22.63 -22.26
CA GLY A 519 -0.44 21.30 -22.87
C GLY A 519 -1.30 20.28 -22.10
N ASP A 520 -1.69 19.21 -22.77
CA ASP A 520 -2.68 18.25 -22.26
C ASP A 520 -3.98 18.96 -21.80
N THR A 521 -4.46 18.68 -20.58
CA THR A 521 -5.71 19.23 -20.02
C THR A 521 -5.48 20.49 -19.19
N TYR A 522 -4.24 20.97 -19.08
CA TYR A 522 -3.84 22.07 -18.19
C TYR A 522 -4.20 23.46 -18.75
N GLY A 523 -5.30 23.58 -19.49
CA GLY A 523 -5.73 24.82 -20.14
C GLY A 523 -5.91 26.00 -19.16
N VAL A 524 -6.21 25.72 -17.88
CA VAL A 524 -6.23 26.71 -16.81
C VAL A 524 -4.87 27.41 -16.63
N PHE A 525 -3.75 26.70 -16.75
CA PHE A 525 -2.41 27.29 -16.64
C PHE A 525 -2.13 28.28 -17.77
N LYS A 526 -2.59 27.97 -18.99
CA LYS A 526 -2.54 28.92 -20.13
C LYS A 526 -3.41 30.16 -19.90
N ARG A 527 -4.60 29.98 -19.31
CA ARG A 527 -5.52 31.08 -18.97
C ARG A 527 -4.91 32.01 -17.92
N VAL A 528 -4.27 31.45 -16.89
CA VAL A 528 -3.56 32.19 -15.84
C VAL A 528 -2.34 32.93 -16.43
N GLY A 529 -1.54 32.22 -17.24
CA GLY A 529 -0.33 32.77 -17.85
C GLY A 529 0.76 33.10 -16.83
N GLY A 530 1.72 33.94 -17.22
CA GLY A 530 2.75 34.46 -16.30
C GLY A 530 3.77 33.44 -15.78
N TRP A 531 3.82 32.24 -16.36
CA TRP A 531 4.81 31.22 -16.02
C TRP A 531 6.24 31.70 -16.33
N LYS A 532 7.21 31.13 -15.62
CA LYS A 532 8.65 31.46 -15.76
C LYS A 532 9.46 30.21 -16.01
N ASP A 533 10.34 30.27 -17.00
CA ASP A 533 11.34 29.24 -17.25
C ASP A 533 12.44 29.30 -16.17
N VAL A 534 12.75 28.15 -15.55
CA VAL A 534 13.86 28.00 -14.61
C VAL A 534 15.19 27.80 -15.36
N GLY A 535 15.14 27.45 -16.65
CA GLY A 535 16.30 27.33 -17.53
C GLY A 535 17.06 26.00 -17.39
N VAL A 536 16.47 25.02 -16.72
CA VAL A 536 17.02 23.66 -16.55
C VAL A 536 16.08 22.67 -17.20
N THR A 537 16.59 21.78 -18.04
CA THR A 537 15.78 20.74 -18.67
C THR A 537 15.38 19.66 -17.66
N LEU A 538 14.24 18.99 -17.87
CA LEU A 538 13.71 18.02 -16.90
C LEU A 538 14.68 16.85 -16.66
N GLU A 539 15.35 16.36 -17.69
CA GLU A 539 16.37 15.32 -17.57
C GLU A 539 17.59 15.78 -16.76
N ASN A 540 17.99 17.06 -16.89
CA ASN A 540 19.04 17.62 -16.04
C ASN A 540 18.55 17.83 -14.61
N ALA A 541 17.28 18.14 -14.38
CA ALA A 541 16.71 18.19 -13.04
C ALA A 541 16.79 16.81 -12.35
N LEU A 542 16.50 15.72 -13.06
CA LEU A 542 16.69 14.35 -12.55
C LEU A 542 18.16 14.06 -12.22
N ILE A 543 19.08 14.42 -13.13
CA ILE A 543 20.53 14.21 -12.96
C ILE A 543 21.03 14.98 -11.73
N ASP A 544 20.72 16.27 -11.64
CA ASP A 544 21.17 17.15 -10.57
C ASP A 544 20.58 16.76 -9.22
N TYR A 545 19.31 16.36 -9.18
CA TYR A 545 18.65 15.86 -7.98
C TYR A 545 19.30 14.55 -7.50
N THR A 546 19.54 13.62 -8.42
CA THR A 546 20.19 12.35 -8.09
C THR A 546 21.61 12.54 -7.57
N ALA A 547 22.41 13.38 -8.22
CA ALA A 547 23.78 13.63 -7.83
C ALA A 547 23.89 14.50 -6.55
N GLY A 548 23.04 15.52 -6.44
CA GLY A 548 23.10 16.53 -5.39
C GLY A 548 22.37 16.12 -4.11
N GLU A 549 21.10 15.74 -4.22
CA GLU A 549 20.24 15.42 -3.07
C GLU A 549 20.35 13.95 -2.66
N LEU A 550 20.33 13.04 -3.64
CA LEU A 550 20.34 11.59 -3.37
C LEU A 550 21.75 10.99 -3.27
N GLY A 551 22.80 11.79 -3.45
CA GLY A 551 24.19 11.32 -3.36
C GLY A 551 24.55 10.22 -4.37
N GLY A 552 23.90 10.19 -5.53
CA GLY A 552 24.12 9.21 -6.59
C GLY A 552 23.39 7.87 -6.39
N LYS A 553 22.45 7.78 -5.43
CA LYS A 553 21.72 6.53 -5.15
C LYS A 553 20.24 6.75 -4.88
N ILE A 554 19.38 6.13 -5.70
CA ILE A 554 17.94 6.04 -5.46
C ILE A 554 17.67 4.83 -4.54
N THR A 555 17.18 5.08 -3.32
CA THR A 555 17.06 4.06 -2.28
C THR A 555 15.64 3.48 -2.18
N ALA A 556 15.55 2.23 -1.70
CA ALA A 556 14.27 1.61 -1.36
C ALA A 556 13.53 2.33 -0.23
N GLU A 557 14.27 2.96 0.69
CA GLU A 557 13.70 3.76 1.77
C GLU A 557 12.90 4.96 1.23
N LYS A 558 13.39 5.63 0.18
CA LYS A 558 12.74 6.83 -0.36
C LYS A 558 11.75 6.54 -1.49
N TYR A 559 12.05 5.57 -2.36
CA TYR A 559 11.26 5.31 -3.58
C TYR A 559 10.90 3.83 -3.78
N GLY A 560 10.96 3.02 -2.72
CA GLY A 560 10.52 1.61 -2.78
C GLY A 560 9.01 1.45 -2.88
N THR A 561 8.26 2.44 -2.41
CA THR A 561 6.81 2.59 -2.61
C THR A 561 6.51 4.00 -3.08
N THR A 562 5.24 4.26 -3.42
CA THR A 562 4.72 5.61 -3.60
C THR A 562 4.84 6.42 -2.30
N ALA A 563 4.83 7.74 -2.42
CA ALA A 563 4.74 8.66 -1.30
C ALA A 563 3.30 8.83 -0.76
N ASP A 564 2.34 8.14 -1.36
CA ASP A 564 0.91 8.10 -1.02
C ASP A 564 0.25 9.49 -1.08
N ARG A 565 0.68 10.30 -2.06
CA ARG A 565 0.21 11.66 -2.35
C ARG A 565 -1.11 11.69 -3.12
N ILE A 566 -1.46 10.61 -3.82
CA ILE A 566 -2.68 10.52 -4.63
C ILE A 566 -3.54 9.35 -4.17
N THR A 567 -4.71 9.68 -3.62
CA THR A 567 -5.70 8.68 -3.23
C THR A 567 -6.75 8.53 -4.32
N ILE A 568 -7.06 7.30 -4.74
CA ILE A 568 -8.14 7.02 -5.70
C ILE A 568 -9.25 6.22 -4.99
N ILE A 569 -10.43 6.81 -4.88
CA ILE A 569 -11.63 6.12 -4.39
C ILE A 569 -12.28 5.35 -5.56
N PRO A 570 -12.38 4.01 -5.47
CA PRO A 570 -12.94 3.18 -6.52
C PRO A 570 -14.43 3.41 -6.78
N SER A 571 -14.86 3.24 -8.03
CA SER A 571 -16.25 3.50 -8.47
C SER A 571 -17.33 2.66 -7.81
N ASP A 572 -16.98 1.50 -7.24
CA ASP A 572 -17.90 0.63 -6.51
C ASP A 572 -18.02 0.98 -5.01
N VAL A 573 -17.31 2.03 -4.55
CA VAL A 573 -17.62 2.76 -3.31
C VAL A 573 -18.69 3.80 -3.64
N THR A 574 -19.92 3.32 -3.86
CA THR A 574 -21.01 4.16 -4.36
C THR A 574 -21.50 5.14 -3.28
N PRO A 575 -21.74 6.42 -3.63
CA PRO A 575 -22.29 7.40 -2.70
C PRO A 575 -23.63 6.97 -2.07
N GLY A 576 -23.78 7.20 -0.77
CA GLY A 576 -24.93 6.80 0.04
C GLY A 576 -24.95 5.33 0.48
N SER A 577 -23.93 4.54 0.13
CA SER A 577 -23.82 3.15 0.63
C SER A 577 -23.50 3.14 2.13
N TRP A 578 -23.97 2.13 2.86
CA TRP A 578 -23.78 2.05 4.33
C TRP A 578 -22.31 1.95 4.76
N PHE A 579 -21.41 1.65 3.82
CA PHE A 579 -19.98 1.48 4.01
C PHE A 579 -19.15 2.59 3.36
N GLU A 580 -19.75 3.56 2.65
CA GLU A 580 -19.06 4.63 1.91
C GLU A 580 -17.97 5.29 2.77
N SER A 581 -18.36 5.97 3.84
CA SER A 581 -17.41 6.71 4.69
C SER A 581 -16.36 5.81 5.33
N ALA A 582 -16.69 4.54 5.59
CA ALA A 582 -15.74 3.59 6.15
C ALA A 582 -14.72 3.10 5.12
N ALA A 583 -15.15 2.84 3.89
CA ALA A 583 -14.27 2.47 2.80
C ALA A 583 -13.36 3.65 2.42
N GLU A 584 -13.90 4.86 2.32
CA GLU A 584 -13.14 6.09 2.11
C GLU A 584 -12.10 6.29 3.21
N TYR A 585 -12.49 6.17 4.49
CA TYR A 585 -11.57 6.28 5.61
C TYR A 585 -10.46 5.24 5.53
N ALA A 586 -10.81 3.97 5.26
CA ALA A 586 -9.83 2.90 5.18
C ALA A 586 -8.86 3.09 4.01
N ILE A 587 -9.32 3.66 2.89
CA ILE A 587 -8.48 3.96 1.72
C ILE A 587 -7.58 5.17 2.00
N ALA A 588 -8.16 6.28 2.47
CA ALA A 588 -7.45 7.53 2.73
C ALA A 588 -6.36 7.39 3.81
N ASN A 589 -6.57 6.53 4.81
CA ASN A 589 -5.56 6.26 5.86
C ASN A 589 -4.64 5.08 5.52
N GLY A 590 -4.66 4.58 4.28
CA GLY A 590 -3.79 3.48 3.84
C GLY A 590 -4.05 2.14 4.55
N LEU A 591 -5.17 2.00 5.27
CA LEU A 591 -5.54 0.77 5.96
C LEU A 591 -5.90 -0.32 4.95
N MET A 592 -6.71 0.01 3.94
CA MET A 592 -7.14 -0.87 2.86
C MET A 592 -6.94 -0.20 1.51
N GLN A 593 -6.48 -0.94 0.49
CA GLN A 593 -6.42 -0.44 -0.89
C GLN A 593 -7.50 -1.09 -1.75
N GLY A 594 -7.80 -0.47 -2.91
CA GLY A 594 -8.57 -1.12 -3.97
C GLY A 594 -7.90 -2.40 -4.48
N ILE A 595 -8.66 -3.26 -5.14
CA ILE A 595 -8.18 -4.55 -5.68
C ILE A 595 -7.73 -4.45 -7.15
N GLY A 596 -7.54 -3.23 -7.66
CA GLY A 596 -7.28 -2.94 -9.08
C GLY A 596 -8.56 -2.74 -9.90
N ASN A 597 -8.39 -2.35 -11.16
CA ASN A 597 -9.49 -2.08 -12.11
C ASN A 597 -10.60 -1.18 -11.55
N ASN A 598 -10.21 -0.18 -10.74
CA ASN A 598 -11.14 0.75 -10.13
C ASN A 598 -12.24 0.11 -9.26
N SER A 599 -11.88 -0.94 -8.53
CA SER A 599 -12.78 -1.65 -7.61
C SER A 599 -12.19 -1.75 -6.20
N PHE A 600 -13.00 -1.42 -5.21
CA PHE A 600 -12.81 -1.74 -3.80
C PHE A 600 -13.30 -3.15 -3.47
N ALA A 601 -14.24 -3.70 -4.24
CA ALA A 601 -14.92 -4.97 -4.04
C ALA A 601 -15.55 -5.10 -2.63
N PRO A 602 -16.61 -4.32 -2.32
CA PRO A 602 -17.19 -4.25 -0.98
C PRO A 602 -17.69 -5.60 -0.45
N THR A 603 -18.17 -6.49 -1.34
CA THR A 603 -18.59 -7.86 -0.99
C THR A 603 -17.49 -8.90 -1.15
N GLY A 604 -16.26 -8.47 -1.46
CA GLY A 604 -15.11 -9.34 -1.62
C GLY A 604 -14.75 -10.02 -0.30
N THR A 605 -14.33 -11.28 -0.39
CA THR A 605 -13.92 -12.08 0.78
C THR A 605 -12.69 -11.46 1.45
N VAL A 606 -12.73 -11.34 2.77
CA VAL A 606 -11.57 -10.99 3.59
C VAL A 606 -10.82 -12.27 3.95
N THR A 607 -9.50 -12.26 3.81
CA THR A 607 -8.65 -13.36 4.28
C THR A 607 -7.99 -13.01 5.60
N ARG A 608 -7.44 -14.03 6.28
CA ARG A 608 -6.65 -13.83 7.50
C ARG A 608 -5.48 -12.88 7.25
N GLY A 609 -4.78 -13.03 6.12
CA GLY A 609 -3.69 -12.15 5.70
C GLY A 609 -4.15 -10.70 5.53
N THR A 610 -5.37 -10.45 5.03
CA THR A 610 -5.95 -9.10 4.95
C THR A 610 -6.04 -8.44 6.31
N VAL A 611 -6.58 -9.12 7.33
CA VAL A 611 -6.77 -8.54 8.66
C VAL A 611 -5.43 -8.17 9.31
N PHE A 612 -4.45 -9.06 9.25
CA PHE A 612 -3.12 -8.75 9.78
C PHE A 612 -2.42 -7.65 9.00
N GLN A 613 -2.54 -7.63 7.66
CA GLN A 613 -1.99 -6.53 6.87
C GLN A 613 -2.63 -5.19 7.26
N THR A 614 -3.96 -5.13 7.44
CA THR A 614 -4.65 -3.89 7.80
C THR A 614 -4.21 -3.37 9.17
N LEU A 615 -3.98 -4.27 10.15
CA LEU A 615 -3.46 -3.90 11.47
C LEU A 615 -1.98 -3.50 11.42
N TYR A 616 -1.19 -4.14 10.56
CA TYR A 616 0.20 -3.75 10.33
C TYR A 616 0.30 -2.36 9.68
N ASN A 617 -0.58 -2.06 8.72
CA ASN A 617 -0.71 -0.73 8.12
C ASN A 617 -1.10 0.31 9.19
N MET A 618 -2.11 -0.01 10.01
CA MET A 618 -2.56 0.81 11.14
C MET A 618 -1.44 1.11 12.14
N ALA A 619 -0.56 0.13 12.41
CA ALA A 619 0.60 0.30 13.29
C ALA A 619 1.75 1.11 12.64
N GLY A 620 1.58 1.66 11.44
CA GLY A 620 2.62 2.40 10.72
C GLY A 620 3.68 1.53 10.06
N LYS A 621 3.34 0.27 9.72
CA LYS A 621 4.22 -0.71 9.06
C LYS A 621 5.59 -0.85 9.76
N PRO A 622 5.64 -1.17 11.06
CA PRO A 622 6.88 -1.24 11.82
C PRO A 622 7.87 -2.25 11.24
N THR A 623 9.17 -1.96 11.39
CA THR A 623 10.23 -2.88 10.99
C THR A 623 10.15 -4.18 11.78
N VAL A 624 10.35 -5.31 11.11
CA VAL A 624 10.36 -6.63 11.74
C VAL A 624 11.79 -7.09 11.97
N GLU A 625 12.15 -7.36 13.22
CA GLU A 625 13.43 -7.94 13.59
C GLU A 625 13.30 -9.46 13.79
N GLY A 626 14.16 -10.24 13.11
CA GLY A 626 14.17 -11.71 13.19
C GLY A 626 13.43 -12.43 12.05
N GLU A 627 13.67 -13.73 11.93
CA GLU A 627 12.95 -14.58 10.97
C GLU A 627 11.67 -15.13 11.58
N SER A 628 10.55 -15.00 10.87
CA SER A 628 9.28 -15.61 11.27
C SER A 628 9.35 -17.13 11.23
N THR A 629 8.70 -17.81 12.16
CA THR A 629 8.63 -19.28 12.17
C THR A 629 7.54 -19.82 11.26
N PHE A 630 6.65 -18.97 10.73
CA PHE A 630 5.63 -19.40 9.77
C PHE A 630 6.24 -19.89 8.45
N ILE A 631 5.85 -21.09 8.02
CA ILE A 631 6.44 -21.76 6.85
C ILE A 631 5.74 -21.42 5.52
N ASP A 632 4.56 -20.83 5.56
CA ASP A 632 3.67 -20.58 4.41
C ASP A 632 3.58 -19.11 3.96
N ILE A 633 4.42 -18.23 4.52
CA ILE A 633 4.40 -16.78 4.24
C ILE A 633 5.43 -16.32 3.20
N SER A 634 6.37 -17.18 2.80
CA SER A 634 7.41 -16.81 1.84
C SER A 634 6.84 -16.39 0.49
N GLY A 635 7.25 -15.20 0.01
CA GLY A 635 6.74 -14.61 -1.24
C GLY A 635 5.30 -14.08 -1.19
N LYS A 636 4.68 -14.03 0.00
CA LYS A 636 3.32 -13.49 0.18
C LYS A 636 3.36 -12.00 0.45
N TRP A 637 2.37 -11.27 -0.06
CA TRP A 637 2.24 -9.82 0.13
C TRP A 637 2.06 -9.41 1.60
N TYR A 638 1.52 -10.32 2.43
CA TYR A 638 1.33 -10.12 3.88
C TYR A 638 2.48 -10.66 4.74
N ALA A 639 3.63 -11.03 4.15
CA ALA A 639 4.71 -11.71 4.89
C ALA A 639 5.25 -10.86 6.06
N ALA A 640 5.48 -9.56 5.83
CA ALA A 640 5.93 -8.63 6.86
C ALA A 640 4.91 -8.49 8.00
N ALA A 641 3.62 -8.35 7.66
CA ALA A 641 2.55 -8.28 8.64
C ALA A 641 2.43 -9.56 9.49
N ALA A 642 2.59 -10.73 8.87
CA ALA A 642 2.58 -12.01 9.59
C ALA A 642 3.76 -12.13 10.56
N ALA A 643 4.96 -11.74 10.13
CA ALA A 643 6.16 -11.78 10.96
C ALA A 643 6.13 -10.75 12.10
N TRP A 644 5.61 -9.55 11.85
CA TRP A 644 5.32 -8.56 12.90
C TRP A 644 4.30 -9.09 13.91
N ALA A 645 3.23 -9.71 13.42
CA ALA A 645 2.20 -10.25 14.29
C ALA A 645 2.73 -11.40 15.15
N GLU A 646 3.68 -12.20 14.66
CA GLU A 646 4.38 -13.20 15.46
C GLU A 646 5.24 -12.54 16.54
N SER A 647 6.09 -11.58 16.17
CA SER A 647 7.04 -10.95 17.10
C SER A 647 6.36 -10.15 18.22
N THR A 648 5.17 -9.61 17.95
CA THR A 648 4.35 -8.90 18.92
C THR A 648 3.42 -9.81 19.73
N GLY A 649 3.35 -11.11 19.39
CA GLY A 649 2.42 -12.05 20.01
C GLY A 649 0.96 -11.88 19.58
N LEU A 650 0.67 -11.02 18.60
CA LEU A 650 -0.67 -10.84 18.05
C LEU A 650 -1.16 -12.10 17.30
N ALA A 651 -0.26 -12.76 16.57
CA ALA A 651 -0.51 -14.04 15.92
C ALA A 651 0.01 -15.21 16.77
N VAL A 652 -0.90 -16.11 17.14
CA VAL A 652 -0.52 -17.38 17.79
C VAL A 652 0.06 -18.35 16.75
N VAL A 653 1.26 -18.85 17.00
CA VAL A 653 1.92 -19.86 16.15
C VAL A 653 1.32 -21.24 16.46
N PRO A 654 0.63 -21.90 15.51
CA PRO A 654 0.11 -23.24 15.73
C PRO A 654 1.24 -24.27 15.70
N ALA A 655 0.98 -25.46 16.25
CA ALA A 655 1.99 -26.54 16.34
C ALA A 655 2.56 -27.01 14.99
N ASN A 656 1.89 -26.69 13.87
CA ASN A 656 2.35 -26.99 12.52
C ASN A 656 2.99 -25.80 11.80
N SER A 657 3.18 -24.67 12.49
CA SER A 657 3.83 -23.45 12.00
C SER A 657 3.18 -22.84 10.75
N GLN A 658 1.88 -23.04 10.51
CA GLN A 658 1.16 -22.40 9.40
C GLN A 658 0.44 -21.12 9.83
N PHE A 659 0.55 -20.07 9.02
CA PHE A 659 -0.14 -18.80 9.24
C PHE A 659 -1.57 -18.78 8.69
N TYR A 660 -1.83 -19.52 7.59
CA TYR A 660 -3.12 -19.59 6.90
C TYR A 660 -3.61 -18.27 6.30
N GLY A 661 -2.69 -17.44 5.80
CA GLY A 661 -2.99 -16.08 5.35
C GLY A 661 -3.99 -15.97 4.20
N ASP A 662 -3.99 -16.91 3.25
CA ASP A 662 -4.90 -16.88 2.08
C ASP A 662 -6.32 -17.41 2.38
N ARG A 663 -6.55 -17.98 3.58
CA ARG A 663 -7.85 -18.54 3.94
C ARG A 663 -8.83 -17.42 4.29
N ALA A 664 -10.08 -17.55 3.83
CA ALA A 664 -11.19 -16.73 4.29
C ALA A 664 -11.27 -16.75 5.83
N ILE A 665 -11.63 -15.61 6.43
CA ILE A 665 -11.70 -15.46 7.88
C ILE A 665 -13.14 -15.15 8.31
N THR A 666 -13.57 -15.76 9.41
CA THR A 666 -14.91 -15.51 9.96
C THR A 666 -14.94 -14.24 10.80
N ARG A 667 -16.15 -13.71 11.01
CA ARG A 667 -16.36 -12.54 11.89
C ARG A 667 -15.86 -12.79 13.33
N ALA A 668 -16.04 -13.98 13.87
CA ALA A 668 -15.52 -14.36 15.19
C ALA A 668 -13.98 -14.36 15.25
N GLU A 669 -13.32 -14.79 14.17
CA GLU A 669 -11.86 -14.77 14.10
C GLU A 669 -11.33 -13.33 13.99
N VAL A 670 -12.00 -12.45 13.21
CA VAL A 670 -11.67 -11.01 13.15
C VAL A 670 -11.80 -10.39 14.54
N ALA A 671 -12.94 -10.60 15.21
CA ALA A 671 -13.21 -10.07 16.54
C ALA A 671 -12.17 -10.53 17.58
N THR A 672 -11.75 -11.79 17.51
CA THR A 672 -10.71 -12.36 18.39
C THR A 672 -9.32 -11.76 18.13
N ILE A 673 -8.97 -11.49 16.87
CA ILE A 673 -7.69 -10.84 16.53
C ILE A 673 -7.70 -9.39 17.03
N LEU A 674 -8.79 -8.66 16.81
CA LEU A 674 -8.92 -7.27 17.27
C LEU A 674 -8.90 -7.15 18.78
N TYR A 675 -9.53 -8.09 19.51
CA TYR A 675 -9.44 -8.14 20.96
C TYR A 675 -8.00 -8.32 21.44
N ARG A 676 -7.22 -9.24 20.84
CA ARG A 676 -5.79 -9.39 21.17
C ARG A 676 -5.00 -8.13 20.84
N HIS A 677 -5.27 -7.51 19.68
CA HIS A 677 -4.63 -6.25 19.31
C HIS A 677 -4.98 -5.13 20.28
N ALA A 678 -6.23 -5.05 20.73
CA ALA A 678 -6.70 -4.08 21.72
C ALA A 678 -5.96 -4.26 23.05
N SER A 679 -5.82 -5.50 23.52
CA SER A 679 -5.06 -5.81 24.74
C SER A 679 -3.59 -5.40 24.63
N LEU A 680 -2.93 -5.66 23.50
CA LEU A 680 -1.54 -5.22 23.26
C LEU A 680 -1.40 -3.69 23.25
N ASN A 681 -2.45 -2.99 22.81
CA ASN A 681 -2.52 -1.53 22.78
C ASN A 681 -3.19 -0.92 24.04
N LYS A 682 -3.39 -1.72 25.10
CA LYS A 682 -3.94 -1.27 26.39
C LYS A 682 -5.37 -0.71 26.30
N ILE A 683 -6.15 -1.23 25.37
CA ILE A 683 -7.55 -0.87 25.14
C ILE A 683 -8.44 -1.94 25.76
N ILE A 684 -9.25 -1.56 26.75
CA ILE A 684 -10.25 -2.41 27.40
C ILE A 684 -11.60 -1.76 27.24
N VAL A 685 -12.59 -2.52 26.80
CA VAL A 685 -13.97 -2.06 26.69
C VAL A 685 -14.81 -2.78 27.73
N THR A 686 -15.60 -2.03 28.49
CA THR A 686 -16.55 -2.58 29.44
C THR A 686 -17.54 -3.48 28.70
N PRO A 687 -17.67 -4.76 29.08
CA PRO A 687 -18.60 -5.69 28.43
C PRO A 687 -20.06 -5.22 28.52
N ASP A 688 -20.74 -5.18 27.39
CA ASP A 688 -22.19 -4.99 27.32
C ASP A 688 -22.89 -6.35 27.43
N ALA A 689 -23.61 -6.55 28.54
CA ALA A 689 -24.36 -7.79 28.80
C ALA A 689 -25.40 -8.11 27.72
N ALA A 690 -25.86 -7.11 26.96
CA ALA A 690 -26.82 -7.29 25.86
C ALA A 690 -26.28 -8.17 24.72
N VAL A 691 -24.96 -8.41 24.64
CA VAL A 691 -24.39 -9.33 23.65
C VAL A 691 -24.98 -10.74 23.77
N THR A 692 -25.32 -11.15 24.99
CA THR A 692 -25.89 -12.48 25.28
C THR A 692 -27.34 -12.62 24.81
N GLU A 693 -28.02 -11.49 24.55
CA GLU A 693 -29.39 -11.44 24.03
C GLU A 693 -29.45 -11.60 22.50
N ALA A 694 -28.29 -11.54 21.81
CA ALA A 694 -28.25 -11.70 20.37
C ALA A 694 -28.78 -13.08 19.94
N PRO A 695 -29.65 -13.18 18.92
CA PRO A 695 -30.36 -14.43 18.59
C PRO A 695 -29.45 -15.63 18.28
N ASP A 696 -28.22 -15.38 17.83
CA ASP A 696 -27.22 -16.36 17.45
C ASP A 696 -26.02 -16.41 18.39
N TYR A 697 -26.10 -15.80 19.59
CA TYR A 697 -25.03 -15.83 20.60
C TYR A 697 -24.58 -17.26 20.93
N ALA A 698 -25.53 -18.20 21.03
CA ALA A 698 -25.23 -19.61 21.29
C ALA A 698 -24.38 -20.31 20.21
N THR A 699 -24.16 -19.67 19.06
CA THR A 699 -23.29 -20.18 17.99
C THR A 699 -21.86 -19.66 18.05
N VAL A 700 -21.56 -18.73 18.98
CA VAL A 700 -20.22 -18.26 19.28
C VAL A 700 -19.44 -19.40 19.93
N GLY A 701 -18.32 -19.80 19.32
CA GLY A 701 -17.44 -20.80 19.91
C GLY A 701 -16.81 -20.29 21.21
N SER A 702 -16.59 -21.16 22.19
CA SER A 702 -15.98 -20.79 23.49
C SER A 702 -14.66 -20.01 23.33
N TRP A 703 -13.87 -20.34 22.31
CA TRP A 703 -12.61 -19.67 21.98
C TRP A 703 -12.76 -18.22 21.50
N ALA A 704 -13.97 -17.79 21.10
CA ALA A 704 -14.26 -16.49 20.51
C ALA A 704 -15.15 -15.59 21.37
N VAL A 705 -15.58 -16.07 22.56
CA VAL A 705 -16.53 -15.34 23.42
C VAL A 705 -15.99 -13.96 23.79
N ASP A 706 -14.74 -13.88 24.25
CA ASP A 706 -14.12 -12.60 24.62
C ASP A 706 -14.00 -11.66 23.42
N GLY A 707 -13.54 -12.19 22.29
CA GLY A 707 -13.41 -11.42 21.04
C GLY A 707 -14.74 -10.84 20.57
N MET A 708 -15.77 -11.67 20.54
CA MET A 708 -17.11 -11.27 20.12
C MET A 708 -17.76 -10.29 21.11
N THR A 709 -17.56 -10.50 22.41
CA THR A 709 -18.06 -9.60 23.46
C THR A 709 -17.39 -8.24 23.35
N PHE A 710 -16.06 -8.21 23.23
CA PHE A 710 -15.30 -6.99 22.98
C PHE A 710 -15.83 -6.25 21.74
N ALA A 711 -15.92 -6.95 20.62
CA ALA A 711 -16.27 -6.33 19.36
C ALA A 711 -17.73 -5.86 19.30
N TYR A 712 -18.65 -6.53 20.00
CA TYR A 712 -20.03 -6.05 20.17
C TYR A 712 -20.08 -4.80 21.08
N SER A 713 -19.43 -4.87 22.24
CA SER A 713 -19.43 -3.79 23.24
C SER A 713 -18.75 -2.52 22.73
N ALA A 714 -17.73 -2.67 21.89
CA ALA A 714 -17.05 -1.59 21.18
C ALA A 714 -17.83 -1.08 19.96
N GLY A 715 -18.99 -1.67 19.63
CA GLY A 715 -19.80 -1.31 18.47
C GLY A 715 -19.26 -1.78 17.11
N LEU A 716 -18.13 -2.49 17.09
CA LEU A 716 -17.43 -2.93 15.88
C LEU A 716 -18.21 -3.98 15.07
N VAL A 717 -18.87 -4.90 15.76
CA VAL A 717 -19.57 -6.05 15.15
C VAL A 717 -21.07 -5.93 15.44
N THR A 718 -21.65 -4.80 15.06
CA THR A 718 -23.09 -4.52 15.19
C THR A 718 -23.77 -4.37 13.82
N GLY A 719 -25.09 -4.60 13.76
CA GLY A 719 -25.91 -4.15 12.62
C GLY A 719 -26.16 -5.13 11.46
N LYS A 720 -26.01 -6.46 11.64
CA LYS A 720 -26.63 -7.42 10.71
C LYS A 720 -28.15 -7.42 10.89
N THR A 721 -28.86 -7.73 9.80
CA THR A 721 -30.32 -7.84 9.79
C THR A 721 -30.81 -8.76 10.92
N GLY A 722 -31.75 -8.28 11.72
CA GLY A 722 -32.33 -9.04 12.84
C GLY A 722 -31.50 -9.03 14.13
N GLY A 723 -30.45 -8.20 14.24
CA GLY A 723 -29.62 -8.10 15.45
C GLY A 723 -28.63 -9.26 15.61
N LEU A 724 -28.30 -9.95 14.52
CA LEU A 724 -27.39 -11.10 14.52
C LEU A 724 -25.92 -10.66 14.70
N LEU A 725 -25.13 -11.49 15.37
CA LEU A 725 -23.68 -11.36 15.43
C LEU A 725 -23.02 -11.94 14.16
N ALA A 726 -23.59 -13.03 13.65
CA ALA A 726 -23.12 -13.87 12.56
C ALA A 726 -21.66 -14.35 12.74
N PRO A 727 -21.30 -15.00 13.86
CA PRO A 727 -19.90 -15.28 14.22
C PRO A 727 -19.18 -16.20 13.22
N ASN A 728 -19.93 -17.09 12.55
CA ASN A 728 -19.39 -18.09 11.62
C ASN A 728 -19.44 -17.67 10.15
N ASP A 729 -20.03 -16.50 9.84
CA ASP A 729 -20.01 -15.96 8.48
C ASP A 729 -18.62 -15.45 8.13
N ASN A 730 -18.22 -15.61 6.87
CA ASN A 730 -16.99 -15.01 6.35
C ASN A 730 -17.14 -13.49 6.34
N ALA A 731 -16.11 -12.78 6.82
CA ALA A 731 -16.05 -11.33 6.73
C ALA A 731 -15.87 -10.88 5.28
N VAL A 732 -16.50 -9.75 4.95
CA VAL A 732 -16.34 -9.08 3.65
C VAL A 732 -15.69 -7.72 3.82
N ARG A 733 -15.12 -7.17 2.74
CA ARG A 733 -14.27 -5.97 2.78
C ARG A 733 -14.99 -4.73 3.31
N ALA A 734 -16.27 -4.52 2.96
CA ALA A 734 -17.06 -3.41 3.50
C ALA A 734 -17.27 -3.51 5.02
N GLU A 735 -17.44 -4.73 5.55
CA GLU A 735 -17.55 -4.95 7.01
C GLU A 735 -16.22 -4.68 7.69
N LEU A 736 -15.11 -5.17 7.13
CA LEU A 736 -13.78 -4.93 7.66
C LEU A 736 -13.44 -3.43 7.67
N ALA A 737 -13.75 -2.70 6.59
CA ALA A 737 -13.52 -1.25 6.54
C ALA A 737 -14.26 -0.51 7.66
N LYS A 738 -15.53 -0.87 7.90
CA LYS A 738 -16.32 -0.29 9.00
C LYS A 738 -15.76 -0.63 10.37
N ILE A 739 -15.33 -1.87 10.57
CA ILE A 739 -14.68 -2.31 11.79
C ILE A 739 -13.38 -1.54 12.01
N LEU A 740 -12.53 -1.41 11.00
CA LEU A 740 -11.25 -0.71 11.09
C LEU A 740 -11.45 0.78 11.36
N ALA A 741 -12.34 1.45 10.63
CA ALA A 741 -12.60 2.88 10.83
C ALA A 741 -13.11 3.20 12.26
N ALA A 742 -13.90 2.30 12.84
CA ALA A 742 -14.36 2.45 14.23
C ALA A 742 -13.28 2.06 15.25
N TYR A 743 -12.42 1.09 14.93
CA TYR A 743 -11.38 0.59 15.81
C TYR A 743 -10.15 1.53 15.88
N ASP A 744 -9.76 2.12 14.75
CA ASP A 744 -8.57 2.96 14.60
C ASP A 744 -8.59 4.21 15.50
N VAL A 745 -9.79 4.68 15.84
CA VAL A 745 -10.00 5.86 16.72
C VAL A 745 -10.11 5.50 18.20
N MET A 746 -9.92 4.22 18.56
CA MET A 746 -9.95 3.79 19.96
C MET A 746 -8.62 4.10 20.65
N GLU A 747 -8.71 4.69 21.84
CA GLU A 747 -7.54 5.11 22.61
C GLU A 747 -7.23 4.15 23.77
N PRO A 748 -5.96 4.07 24.23
CA PRO A 748 -5.60 3.34 25.42
C PRO A 748 -6.46 3.74 26.64
N THR A 749 -6.90 2.75 27.39
CA THR A 749 -7.74 2.93 28.59
C THR A 749 -6.94 2.94 29.88
N TYR A 750 -5.70 2.45 29.83
CA TYR A 750 -4.77 2.49 30.94
C TYR A 750 -3.33 2.68 30.47
N SER A 751 -2.47 3.04 31.41
CA SER A 751 -1.01 3.07 31.23
C SER A 751 -0.35 2.13 32.24
N GLU A 752 0.84 1.63 31.89
CA GLU A 752 1.68 0.85 32.82
C GLU A 752 3.08 1.42 32.83
N THR A 753 3.65 1.55 34.02
CA THR A 753 5.00 2.11 34.22
C THR A 753 5.73 1.30 35.28
N ALA A 754 6.97 0.90 34.99
CA ALA A 754 7.84 0.28 35.98
C ALA A 754 8.24 1.32 37.04
N VAL A 755 8.17 0.94 38.31
CA VAL A 755 8.50 1.80 39.44
C VAL A 755 9.53 1.13 40.35
N SER A 756 10.34 1.96 41.01
CA SER A 756 11.31 1.53 42.00
C SER A 756 11.17 2.42 43.24
N ILE A 757 10.97 1.81 44.40
CA ILE A 757 10.63 2.49 45.65
C ILE A 757 11.72 2.18 46.67
N GLU A 758 12.44 3.22 47.09
CA GLU A 758 13.49 3.11 48.10
C GLU A 758 12.89 3.00 49.51
N VAL A 759 13.22 1.91 50.20
CA VAL A 759 12.75 1.61 51.55
C VAL A 759 13.94 1.71 52.52
N PRO A 760 13.92 2.64 53.49
CA PRO A 760 15.00 2.77 54.46
C PRO A 760 15.00 1.61 55.46
N ALA A 761 16.18 1.32 56.03
CA ALA A 761 16.33 0.28 57.04
C ALA A 761 15.47 0.59 58.29
N GLN A 762 14.62 -0.36 58.69
CA GLN A 762 13.75 -0.21 59.86
C GLN A 762 13.27 -1.57 60.38
N SER A 763 12.94 -1.65 61.68
CA SER A 763 12.37 -2.86 62.31
C SER A 763 13.17 -4.16 62.10
N GLY A 764 14.51 -4.04 62.01
CA GLY A 764 15.40 -5.18 61.76
C GLY A 764 15.46 -5.62 60.29
N VAL A 765 14.81 -4.90 59.38
CA VAL A 765 14.85 -5.11 57.93
C VAL A 765 15.88 -4.15 57.31
N PRO A 766 16.83 -4.61 56.49
CA PRO A 766 17.79 -3.75 55.80
C PRO A 766 17.14 -2.76 54.83
N ALA A 767 17.86 -1.70 54.47
CA ALA A 767 17.46 -0.82 53.38
C ALA A 767 17.48 -1.60 52.06
N HIS A 768 16.48 -1.37 51.21
CA HIS A 768 16.30 -2.08 49.96
C HIS A 768 15.38 -1.31 49.02
N THR A 769 15.31 -1.77 47.77
CA THR A 769 14.42 -1.22 46.74
C THR A 769 13.30 -2.21 46.48
N VAL A 770 12.06 -1.74 46.51
CA VAL A 770 10.87 -2.48 46.06
C VAL A 770 10.62 -2.12 44.59
N VAL A 771 10.59 -3.13 43.72
CA VAL A 771 10.25 -2.95 42.30
C VAL A 771 8.78 -3.28 42.10
N GLY A 772 8.10 -2.54 41.20
CA GLY A 772 6.71 -2.81 40.88
C GLY A 772 6.28 -2.28 39.53
N THR A 773 5.04 -2.58 39.15
CA THR A 773 4.37 -2.02 37.98
C THR A 773 3.17 -1.20 38.45
N LEU A 774 3.21 0.10 38.16
CA LEU A 774 2.08 1.00 38.36
C LEU A 774 1.17 0.93 37.14
N THR A 775 -0.12 0.66 37.36
CA THR A 775 -1.16 0.72 36.34
C THR A 775 -2.12 1.86 36.69
N LEU A 776 -2.30 2.81 35.77
CA LEU A 776 -3.19 3.96 35.95
C LEU A 776 -4.28 3.99 34.87
N PRO A 777 -5.55 4.30 35.23
CA PRO A 777 -6.57 4.64 34.25
C PRO A 777 -6.17 5.88 33.44
N THR A 778 -6.39 5.92 32.13
CA THR A 778 -6.10 7.12 31.32
C THR A 778 -7.04 8.28 31.63
N ALA A 779 -8.23 8.00 32.14
CA ALA A 779 -9.17 9.02 32.62
C ALA A 779 -8.76 9.66 33.96
N ALA A 780 -7.79 9.08 34.68
CA ALA A 780 -7.36 9.59 35.98
C ALA A 780 -6.65 10.94 35.83
N SER A 781 -7.08 11.94 36.58
CA SER A 781 -6.51 13.30 36.51
C SER A 781 -6.44 13.93 37.89
N LYS A 782 -5.70 15.04 38.00
CA LYS A 782 -5.63 15.82 39.25
C LYS A 782 -7.00 16.27 39.77
N ASN A 783 -7.97 16.47 38.87
CA ASN A 783 -9.32 16.94 39.22
C ASN A 783 -10.34 15.80 39.36
N ALA A 784 -9.96 14.58 38.94
CA ALA A 784 -10.76 13.37 39.00
C ALA A 784 -9.84 12.24 39.47
N GLN A 785 -9.49 12.31 40.76
CA GLN A 785 -8.62 11.33 41.40
C GLN A 785 -9.33 9.98 41.50
N VAL A 786 -8.56 8.90 41.51
CA VAL A 786 -9.06 7.51 41.59
C VAL A 786 -8.57 6.80 42.84
N PRO A 787 -9.28 5.77 43.34
CA PRO A 787 -8.79 4.90 44.41
C PRO A 787 -7.54 4.14 43.98
N GLY A 788 -6.69 3.78 44.94
CA GLY A 788 -5.42 3.06 44.70
C GLY A 788 -5.34 1.74 45.45
N VAL A 789 -4.89 0.66 44.80
CA VAL A 789 -4.74 -0.67 45.42
C VAL A 789 -3.32 -1.21 45.26
N VAL A 790 -2.68 -1.55 46.38
CA VAL A 790 -1.41 -2.28 46.38
C VAL A 790 -1.68 -3.78 46.23
N MET A 791 -1.00 -4.46 45.30
CA MET A 791 -1.17 -5.90 45.04
C MET A 791 0.05 -6.68 45.50
N LEU A 792 -0.18 -7.66 46.39
CA LEU A 792 0.85 -8.45 47.06
C LEU A 792 0.81 -9.91 46.58
N HIS A 793 1.93 -10.40 46.05
CA HIS A 793 1.99 -11.74 45.46
C HIS A 793 2.17 -12.86 46.51
N GLY A 794 1.84 -14.08 46.12
CA GLY A 794 1.96 -15.31 46.91
C GLY A 794 3.38 -15.85 47.01
N THR A 795 3.54 -16.96 47.74
CA THR A 795 4.85 -17.58 48.01
C THR A 795 5.54 -18.01 46.72
N GLY A 796 6.78 -17.59 46.53
CA GLY A 796 7.58 -18.02 45.37
C GLY A 796 7.12 -17.44 44.03
N SER A 797 6.17 -16.50 44.03
CA SER A 797 5.67 -15.83 42.82
C SER A 797 6.45 -14.54 42.51
N ASN A 798 5.85 -13.64 41.73
CA ASN A 798 6.34 -12.28 41.44
C ASN A 798 5.14 -11.31 41.31
N LYS A 799 5.39 -10.03 41.05
CA LYS A 799 4.37 -8.96 40.95
C LYS A 799 3.23 -9.24 39.97
N ASP A 800 3.44 -10.05 38.93
CA ASP A 800 2.39 -10.40 37.96
C ASP A 800 1.55 -11.61 38.40
N GLU A 801 1.97 -12.28 39.47
CA GLU A 801 1.35 -13.44 40.10
C GLU A 801 1.30 -14.71 39.21
N ALA A 802 0.99 -15.86 39.82
CA ALA A 802 0.88 -17.14 39.16
C ALA A 802 -0.01 -17.06 37.91
N GLY A 803 0.50 -17.54 36.78
CA GLY A 803 -0.20 -17.50 35.50
C GLY A 803 -0.46 -16.10 34.94
N GLY A 804 0.13 -15.04 35.52
CA GLY A 804 -0.13 -13.65 35.14
C GLY A 804 -1.43 -13.09 35.73
N GLY A 805 -1.98 -13.68 36.79
CA GLY A 805 -3.28 -13.28 37.35
C GLY A 805 -3.37 -11.79 37.73
N TYR A 806 -2.33 -11.18 38.29
CA TYR A 806 -2.31 -9.73 38.54
C TYR A 806 -2.01 -8.89 37.31
N ALA A 807 -1.24 -9.42 36.36
CA ALA A 807 -1.08 -8.79 35.05
C ALA A 807 -2.42 -8.73 34.27
N MET A 808 -3.37 -9.63 34.55
CA MET A 808 -4.76 -9.55 34.07
C MET A 808 -5.62 -8.60 34.92
N ALA A 809 -5.48 -8.66 36.26
CA ALA A 809 -6.32 -7.89 37.18
C ALA A 809 -6.08 -6.38 37.10
N ALA A 810 -4.82 -5.95 37.07
CA ALA A 810 -4.45 -4.54 37.12
C ALA A 810 -5.04 -3.71 35.95
N PRO A 811 -4.94 -4.14 34.68
CA PRO A 811 -5.62 -3.47 33.57
C PRO A 811 -7.15 -3.41 33.72
N ALA A 812 -7.79 -4.50 34.13
CA ALA A 812 -9.24 -4.55 34.30
C ALA A 812 -9.72 -3.63 35.44
N MET A 813 -8.96 -3.55 36.54
CA MET A 813 -9.22 -2.61 37.62
C MET A 813 -8.99 -1.17 37.19
N ALA A 814 -7.99 -0.88 36.34
CA ALA A 814 -7.79 0.44 35.77
C ALA A 814 -8.95 0.85 34.84
N ALA A 815 -9.48 -0.07 34.05
CA ALA A 815 -10.69 0.17 33.26
C ALA A 815 -11.94 0.45 34.13
N ALA A 816 -11.98 -0.11 35.34
CA ALA A 816 -12.99 0.20 36.36
C ALA A 816 -12.70 1.50 37.15
N GLY A 817 -11.63 2.23 36.81
CA GLY A 817 -11.27 3.48 37.47
C GLY A 817 -10.48 3.30 38.77
N ILE A 818 -9.69 2.24 38.91
CA ILE A 818 -8.86 1.97 40.09
C ILE A 818 -7.38 1.94 39.68
N ALA A 819 -6.54 2.75 40.31
CA ALA A 819 -5.09 2.65 40.16
C ALA A 819 -4.57 1.43 40.92
N THR A 820 -3.61 0.71 40.36
CA THR A 820 -3.02 -0.46 41.03
C THR A 820 -1.50 -0.40 41.00
N LEU A 821 -0.86 -0.82 42.09
CA LEU A 821 0.58 -0.99 42.16
C LEU A 821 0.90 -2.42 42.60
N ARG A 822 1.34 -3.25 41.65
CA ARG A 822 1.79 -4.61 41.92
C ARG A 822 3.29 -4.65 42.16
N ILE A 823 3.73 -5.23 43.27
CA ILE A 823 5.12 -5.15 43.74
C ILE A 823 5.77 -6.52 43.86
N ASP A 824 7.08 -6.57 43.66
CA ASP A 824 7.94 -7.72 43.90
C ASP A 824 8.48 -7.66 45.34
N PHE A 825 8.18 -8.67 46.16
CA PHE A 825 8.83 -8.81 47.46
C PHE A 825 10.31 -9.15 47.30
N MET A 826 11.12 -8.84 48.32
CA MET A 826 12.55 -9.20 48.37
C MET A 826 12.81 -10.60 47.84
N GLY A 827 13.76 -10.76 46.92
CA GLY A 827 14.19 -12.04 46.36
C GLY A 827 13.23 -12.66 45.34
N ASN A 828 12.24 -11.90 44.87
CA ASN A 828 11.28 -12.31 43.85
C ASN A 828 11.29 -11.32 42.69
N GLY A 829 10.92 -11.84 41.51
CA GLY A 829 10.84 -11.05 40.28
C GLY A 829 12.10 -10.21 40.06
N ASP A 830 11.90 -8.90 39.94
CA ASP A 830 12.97 -7.92 39.66
C ASP A 830 13.60 -7.32 40.93
N SER A 831 13.07 -7.64 42.11
CA SER A 831 13.59 -7.15 43.39
C SER A 831 14.91 -7.86 43.74
N THR A 832 15.99 -7.08 43.87
CA THR A 832 17.37 -7.59 44.05
C THR A 832 17.77 -7.84 45.51
N ALA A 833 16.93 -7.45 46.46
CA ALA A 833 17.17 -7.70 47.88
C ALA A 833 17.10 -9.20 48.18
N ASP A 834 17.96 -9.70 49.08
CA ASP A 834 18.00 -11.13 49.41
C ASP A 834 16.74 -11.60 50.16
N TYR A 835 16.14 -12.71 49.71
CA TYR A 835 14.95 -13.33 50.32
C TYR A 835 15.18 -13.73 51.79
N VAL A 836 16.44 -13.87 52.24
CA VAL A 836 16.75 -14.12 53.66
C VAL A 836 16.22 -13.02 54.58
N ASN A 837 16.04 -11.81 54.06
CA ASN A 837 15.49 -10.67 54.79
C ASN A 837 13.97 -10.57 54.69
N TYR A 838 13.33 -11.39 53.86
CA TYR A 838 11.88 -11.46 53.73
C TYR A 838 11.24 -12.01 55.01
N SER A 839 10.17 -11.37 55.48
CA SER A 839 9.37 -11.75 56.65
C SER A 839 8.02 -11.03 56.59
N TYR A 840 7.05 -11.36 57.46
CA TYR A 840 5.81 -10.57 57.57
C TYR A 840 6.12 -9.10 57.90
N THR A 841 7.14 -8.83 58.71
CA THR A 841 7.56 -7.46 59.02
C THR A 841 8.01 -6.71 57.78
N SER A 842 8.86 -7.31 56.93
CA SER A 842 9.31 -6.66 55.69
C SER A 842 8.16 -6.50 54.70
N ALA A 843 7.32 -7.53 54.50
CA ALA A 843 6.18 -7.45 53.61
C ALA A 843 5.21 -6.32 53.97
N ASN A 844 4.96 -6.10 55.27
CA ASN A 844 4.14 -4.98 55.76
C ASN A 844 4.79 -3.61 55.47
N ILE A 845 6.12 -3.53 55.59
CA ILE A 845 6.89 -2.31 55.27
C ILE A 845 6.79 -2.01 53.76
N ASP A 846 6.96 -3.02 52.93
CA ASP A 846 6.94 -2.92 51.47
C ASP A 846 5.55 -2.50 50.98
N ALA A 847 4.50 -3.11 51.53
CA ALA A 847 3.11 -2.74 51.26
C ALA A 847 2.84 -1.28 51.63
N LYS A 848 3.32 -0.82 52.79
CA LYS A 848 3.18 0.58 53.23
C LYS A 848 3.95 1.54 52.33
N ALA A 849 5.17 1.19 51.92
CA ALA A 849 5.97 2.01 51.02
C ALA A 849 5.32 2.14 49.63
N ALA A 850 4.72 1.06 49.12
CA ALA A 850 3.94 1.06 47.89
C ALA A 850 2.68 1.95 48.01
N ALA A 851 1.96 1.87 49.12
CA ALA A 851 0.80 2.72 49.38
C ALA A 851 1.20 4.21 49.48
N ASP A 852 2.32 4.52 50.14
CA ASP A 852 2.85 5.88 50.21
C ASP A 852 3.33 6.43 48.88
N TYR A 853 3.76 5.55 47.97
CA TYR A 853 4.07 5.92 46.61
C TYR A 853 2.79 6.29 45.85
N LEU A 854 1.74 5.45 45.92
CA LEU A 854 0.44 5.73 45.33
C LEU A 854 -0.15 7.05 45.86
N ALA A 855 -0.13 7.28 47.17
CA ALA A 855 -0.64 8.48 47.81
C ALA A 855 -0.02 9.81 47.33
N LYS A 856 1.20 9.75 46.75
CA LYS A 856 1.93 10.93 46.25
C LYS A 856 1.59 11.27 44.81
N LEU A 857 0.89 10.39 44.09
CA LEU A 857 0.48 10.64 42.73
C LEU A 857 -0.72 11.59 42.75
N ASP A 858 -0.61 12.73 42.07
CA ASP A 858 -1.68 13.74 41.97
C ASP A 858 -3.02 13.15 41.46
N VAL A 859 -2.98 12.01 40.77
CA VAL A 859 -4.15 11.32 40.20
C VAL A 859 -4.77 10.26 41.13
N VAL A 860 -4.13 9.92 42.24
CA VAL A 860 -4.66 8.95 43.21
C VAL A 860 -5.18 9.68 44.44
N ASN A 861 -6.36 9.30 44.92
CA ASN A 861 -6.90 9.83 46.17
C ASN A 861 -6.21 9.13 47.35
N ALA A 862 -5.40 9.88 48.10
CA ALA A 862 -4.62 9.36 49.22
C ALA A 862 -5.48 8.82 50.39
N ASP A 863 -6.75 9.21 50.47
CA ASP A 863 -7.70 8.72 51.48
C ASP A 863 -8.43 7.43 51.03
N GLU A 864 -8.27 7.01 49.77
CA GLU A 864 -8.96 5.87 49.15
C GLU A 864 -7.97 4.77 48.75
N LEU A 865 -7.12 4.37 49.71
CA LEU A 865 -6.11 3.34 49.49
C LEU A 865 -6.55 1.98 50.03
N GLY A 866 -6.30 0.95 49.24
CA GLY A 866 -6.54 -0.46 49.54
C GLY A 866 -5.30 -1.32 49.40
N VAL A 867 -5.38 -2.53 49.93
CA VAL A 867 -4.37 -3.57 49.71
C VAL A 867 -5.05 -4.88 49.39
N MET A 868 -4.50 -5.62 48.45
CA MET A 868 -4.95 -6.97 48.15
C MET A 868 -3.78 -7.94 48.08
N GLY A 869 -4.07 -9.22 48.27
CA GLY A 869 -3.05 -10.24 48.21
C GLY A 869 -3.56 -11.64 47.90
N TRP A 870 -2.71 -12.46 47.30
CA TRP A 870 -3.01 -13.85 46.93
C TRP A 870 -2.22 -14.81 47.79
N SER A 871 -2.84 -15.83 48.38
CA SER A 871 -2.15 -16.87 49.15
C SER A 871 -1.44 -16.24 50.37
N GLN A 872 -0.13 -16.44 50.52
CA GLN A 872 0.71 -15.71 51.48
C GLN A 872 0.62 -14.18 51.33
N GLY A 873 0.47 -13.68 50.10
CA GLY A 873 0.20 -12.27 49.84
C GLY A 873 -1.09 -11.80 50.52
N GLY A 874 -2.11 -12.66 50.58
CA GLY A 874 -3.36 -12.39 51.30
C GLY A 874 -3.14 -12.26 52.81
N THR A 875 -2.28 -13.12 53.38
CA THR A 875 -1.82 -12.96 54.77
C THR A 875 -1.15 -11.59 54.97
N ASN A 876 -0.23 -11.21 54.07
CA ASN A 876 0.48 -9.94 54.15
C ASN A 876 -0.46 -8.74 54.01
N ALA A 877 -1.47 -8.80 53.15
CA ALA A 877 -2.47 -7.74 52.99
C ALA A 877 -3.25 -7.51 54.29
N LEU A 878 -3.69 -8.58 54.94
CA LEU A 878 -4.39 -8.51 56.23
C LEU A 878 -3.48 -7.92 57.32
N LEU A 879 -2.23 -8.38 57.41
CA LEU A 879 -1.28 -7.90 58.41
C LEU A 879 -0.87 -6.44 58.18
N ALA A 880 -0.69 -6.02 56.92
CA ALA A 880 -0.39 -4.64 56.55
C ALA A 880 -1.54 -3.71 56.93
N ALA A 881 -2.78 -4.09 56.62
CA ALA A 881 -3.96 -3.32 56.99
C ALA A 881 -4.17 -3.22 58.51
N ALA A 882 -3.93 -4.32 59.24
CA ALA A 882 -4.01 -4.30 60.70
C ALA A 882 -2.94 -3.41 61.34
N LYS A 883 -1.75 -3.32 60.74
CA LYS A 883 -0.64 -2.50 61.22
C LYS A 883 -0.77 -1.03 60.83
N TYR A 884 -1.35 -0.74 59.66
CA TYR A 884 -1.50 0.60 59.10
C TYR A 884 -2.97 0.94 58.77
N PRO A 885 -3.86 0.98 59.77
CA PRO A 885 -5.30 1.21 59.56
C PRO A 885 -5.63 2.61 59.01
N ASP A 886 -4.74 3.58 59.24
CA ASP A 886 -4.87 4.92 58.66
C ASP A 886 -4.62 4.93 57.15
N THR A 887 -3.88 3.95 56.62
CA THR A 887 -3.55 3.85 55.20
C THR A 887 -4.52 2.97 54.44
N PHE A 888 -4.75 1.73 54.88
CA PHE A 888 -5.55 0.77 54.12
C PHE A 888 -7.01 0.75 54.60
N LYS A 889 -7.92 1.25 53.75
CA LYS A 889 -9.35 1.35 54.02
C LYS A 889 -10.17 0.18 53.47
N VAL A 890 -9.59 -0.58 52.55
CA VAL A 890 -10.17 -1.79 51.98
C VAL A 890 -9.10 -2.88 51.85
N VAL A 891 -9.48 -4.13 52.13
CA VAL A 891 -8.61 -5.30 52.04
C VAL A 891 -9.30 -6.38 51.23
N VAL A 892 -8.60 -6.97 50.26
CA VAL A 892 -9.09 -8.11 49.50
C VAL A 892 -8.07 -9.25 49.54
N THR A 893 -8.50 -10.47 49.83
CA THR A 893 -7.61 -11.65 49.77
C THR A 893 -8.12 -12.65 48.76
N TRP A 894 -7.27 -13.13 47.86
CA TRP A 894 -7.54 -14.26 46.99
C TRP A 894 -6.84 -15.50 47.57
N ALA A 895 -7.59 -16.53 47.91
CA ALA A 895 -7.08 -17.71 48.60
C ALA A 895 -6.20 -17.35 49.82
N GLY A 896 -6.65 -16.42 50.68
CA GLY A 896 -5.84 -15.87 51.78
C GLY A 896 -5.43 -16.92 52.82
N ALA A 897 -4.13 -17.15 52.99
CA ALA A 897 -3.62 -18.13 53.95
C ALA A 897 -3.66 -17.58 55.40
N LEU A 898 -4.08 -18.42 56.36
CA LEU A 898 -4.01 -18.09 57.78
C LEU A 898 -2.80 -18.72 58.48
N GLU A 899 -2.27 -19.81 57.92
CA GLU A 899 -1.16 -20.58 58.47
C GLU A 899 -0.14 -20.88 57.37
N LEU A 900 1.14 -20.61 57.64
CA LEU A 900 2.27 -20.93 56.74
C LEU A 900 3.21 -21.98 57.36
N THR A 901 2.63 -22.89 58.15
CA THR A 901 3.35 -23.92 58.92
C THR A 901 3.24 -25.32 58.29
N GLY A 902 2.47 -25.45 57.21
CA GLY A 902 2.22 -26.73 56.55
C GLY A 902 3.45 -27.35 55.91
N SER A 903 3.50 -28.69 55.87
CA SER A 903 4.62 -29.46 55.30
C SER A 903 4.87 -29.16 53.81
N GLY A 904 3.87 -28.65 53.09
CA GLY A 904 4.01 -28.26 51.68
C GLY A 904 5.08 -27.19 51.41
N LEU A 905 5.45 -26.38 52.41
CA LEU A 905 6.51 -25.35 52.30
C LEU A 905 7.91 -25.87 52.65
N PHE A 906 8.01 -27.04 53.30
CA PHE A 906 9.25 -27.56 53.88
C PHE A 906 9.58 -29.00 53.43
N GLY A 907 8.86 -29.51 52.42
CA GLY A 907 8.97 -30.90 51.96
C GLY A 907 8.71 -31.90 53.09
N ASP A 908 9.70 -32.76 53.36
CA ASP A 908 9.61 -33.78 54.41
C ASP A 908 9.87 -33.26 55.84
N LYS A 909 10.18 -31.97 56.00
CA LYS A 909 10.50 -31.37 57.31
C LYS A 909 9.29 -30.71 57.94
N THR A 910 9.26 -30.71 59.28
CA THR A 910 8.34 -29.90 60.06
C THR A 910 8.81 -28.44 60.15
N PHE A 911 7.90 -27.52 60.47
CA PHE A 911 8.21 -26.11 60.70
C PHE A 911 9.34 -25.93 61.73
N ASP A 912 9.32 -26.67 62.84
CA ASP A 912 10.34 -26.59 63.89
C ASP A 912 11.72 -27.09 63.41
N GLU A 913 11.76 -28.14 62.58
CA GLU A 913 13.00 -28.65 61.99
C GLU A 913 13.58 -27.67 60.96
N ALA A 914 12.72 -27.06 60.14
CA ALA A 914 13.12 -26.02 59.20
C ALA A 914 13.63 -24.77 59.93
N TYR A 915 12.97 -24.36 61.01
CA TYR A 915 13.41 -23.24 61.84
C TYR A 915 14.73 -23.52 62.55
N ALA A 916 14.92 -24.72 63.10
CA ALA A 916 16.20 -25.14 63.69
C ALA A 916 17.34 -25.10 62.66
N GLN A 917 17.09 -25.55 61.43
CA GLN A 917 18.04 -25.43 60.34
C GLN A 917 18.34 -23.98 59.99
N ALA A 918 17.34 -23.09 59.94
CA ALA A 918 17.54 -21.67 59.72
C ALA A 918 18.41 -21.03 60.80
N LYS A 919 18.25 -21.41 62.08
CA LYS A 919 19.11 -20.94 63.18
C LYS A 919 20.56 -21.40 63.05
N GLU A 920 20.77 -22.62 62.55
CA GLU A 920 22.12 -23.18 62.38
C GLU A 920 22.84 -22.58 61.18
N LYS A 921 22.15 -22.46 60.05
CA LYS A 921 22.74 -22.12 58.73
C LYS A 921 22.56 -20.67 58.33
N GLY A 922 21.76 -19.90 59.07
CA GLY A 922 21.34 -18.54 58.72
C GLY A 922 20.08 -18.48 57.85
N TYR A 923 19.70 -19.59 57.20
CA TYR A 923 18.48 -19.71 56.41
C TYR A 923 18.01 -21.17 56.27
N TYR A 924 16.75 -21.34 55.90
CA TYR A 924 16.18 -22.59 55.38
C TYR A 924 15.97 -22.46 53.87
N GLU A 925 16.38 -23.46 53.09
CA GLU A 925 16.22 -23.45 51.64
C GLU A 925 14.87 -24.05 51.24
N MET A 926 14.00 -23.21 50.71
CA MET A 926 12.70 -23.57 50.17
C MET A 926 12.83 -23.77 48.65
N THR A 927 12.63 -25.00 48.20
CA THR A 927 12.81 -25.40 46.80
C THR A 927 11.49 -25.43 46.03
N PHE A 928 11.52 -25.04 44.75
CA PHE A 928 10.37 -25.08 43.86
C PHE A 928 10.76 -25.79 42.55
N ASP A 929 9.78 -26.41 41.89
CA ASP A 929 10.02 -27.09 40.61
C ASP A 929 10.11 -26.10 39.42
N TRP A 930 9.66 -24.86 39.61
CA TRP A 930 9.49 -23.85 38.54
C TRP A 930 10.40 -22.63 38.68
N ARG A 931 11.25 -22.58 39.71
CA ARG A 931 12.19 -21.47 39.93
C ARG A 931 13.36 -21.87 40.82
N GLU A 932 14.38 -21.02 40.87
CA GLU A 932 15.48 -21.17 41.81
C GLU A 932 15.01 -21.13 43.28
N PRO A 933 15.68 -21.87 44.18
CA PRO A 933 15.31 -21.92 45.59
C PRO A 933 15.34 -20.55 46.27
N LEU A 934 14.47 -20.40 47.28
CA LEU A 934 14.40 -19.23 48.15
C LEU A 934 14.98 -19.53 49.53
N HIS A 935 15.71 -18.58 50.10
CA HIS A 935 16.34 -18.73 51.42
C HIS A 935 15.54 -18.00 52.49
N LEU A 936 14.81 -18.74 53.32
CA LEU A 936 14.02 -18.22 54.44
C LEU A 936 14.92 -17.95 55.65
N GLY A 937 15.08 -16.68 56.04
CA GLY A 937 15.83 -16.29 57.24
C GLY A 937 15.09 -16.58 58.55
N THR A 938 15.81 -16.55 59.67
CA THR A 938 15.23 -16.84 61.01
C THR A 938 14.10 -15.90 61.40
N LYS A 939 14.15 -14.64 60.94
CA LYS A 939 13.11 -13.64 61.22
C LYS A 939 11.75 -14.02 60.62
N TRP A 940 11.73 -14.68 59.46
CA TRP A 940 10.48 -15.15 58.88
C TRP A 940 9.78 -16.16 59.81
N PHE A 941 10.52 -17.14 60.32
CA PHE A 941 9.98 -18.14 61.25
C PHE A 941 9.52 -17.51 62.56
N GLU A 942 10.25 -16.53 63.08
CA GLU A 942 9.88 -15.78 64.29
C GLU A 942 8.57 -15.00 64.09
N ASP A 943 8.43 -14.32 62.95
CA ASP A 943 7.22 -13.59 62.61
C ASP A 943 6.03 -14.55 62.42
N VAL A 944 6.22 -15.70 61.74
CA VAL A 944 5.17 -16.71 61.53
C VAL A 944 4.73 -17.33 62.87
N ALA A 945 5.67 -17.79 63.70
CA ALA A 945 5.35 -18.42 64.99
C ALA A 945 4.77 -17.43 66.01
N GLY A 946 5.13 -16.14 65.90
CA GLY A 946 4.73 -15.08 66.82
C GLY A 946 3.43 -14.37 66.46
N THR A 947 2.82 -14.66 65.30
CA THR A 947 1.68 -13.92 64.78
C THR A 947 0.42 -14.77 64.71
N ASP A 948 -0.56 -14.46 65.57
CA ASP A 948 -1.93 -14.91 65.37
C ASP A 948 -2.61 -13.99 64.33
N VAL A 949 -2.76 -14.48 63.10
CA VAL A 949 -3.29 -13.72 61.97
C VAL A 949 -4.72 -13.27 62.23
N LEU A 950 -5.61 -14.16 62.70
CA LEU A 950 -7.02 -13.81 62.95
C LEU A 950 -7.15 -12.75 64.05
N ALA A 951 -6.30 -12.80 65.08
CA ALA A 951 -6.24 -11.76 66.09
C ALA A 951 -5.78 -10.40 65.52
N GLN A 952 -4.97 -10.38 64.45
CA GLN A 952 -4.67 -9.13 63.74
C GLN A 952 -5.83 -8.70 62.84
N VAL A 953 -6.51 -9.62 62.14
CA VAL A 953 -7.69 -9.32 61.31
C VAL A 953 -8.76 -8.60 62.11
N ALA A 954 -9.00 -9.01 63.36
CA ALA A 954 -9.95 -8.36 64.28
C ALA A 954 -9.62 -6.89 64.61
N LYS A 955 -8.41 -6.41 64.28
CA LYS A 955 -7.99 -5.02 64.47
C LYS A 955 -8.25 -4.14 63.25
N ILE A 956 -8.48 -4.71 62.06
CA ILE A 956 -8.67 -3.98 60.81
C ILE A 956 -9.95 -3.14 60.91
N ASP A 957 -9.84 -1.84 60.61
CA ASP A 957 -10.96 -0.89 60.59
C ASP A 957 -11.61 -0.78 59.19
N GLY A 958 -10.87 -1.11 58.14
CA GLY A 958 -11.36 -1.15 56.77
C GLY A 958 -12.23 -2.38 56.46
N ARG A 959 -12.96 -2.33 55.34
CA ARG A 959 -13.77 -3.47 54.85
C ARG A 959 -12.85 -4.57 54.33
N VAL A 960 -13.19 -5.83 54.62
CA VAL A 960 -12.40 -7.01 54.22
C VAL A 960 -13.24 -7.94 53.36
N LEU A 961 -12.77 -8.26 52.16
CA LEU A 961 -13.33 -9.32 51.31
C LEU A 961 -12.36 -10.49 51.21
N ALA A 962 -12.79 -11.66 51.68
CA ALA A 962 -12.03 -12.90 51.55
C ALA A 962 -12.61 -13.79 50.45
N ILE A 963 -11.86 -13.96 49.37
CA ILE A 963 -12.22 -14.78 48.21
C ILE A 963 -11.50 -16.12 48.28
N ALA A 964 -12.20 -17.24 48.05
CA ALA A 964 -11.61 -18.57 47.94
C ALA A 964 -12.30 -19.38 46.83
N GLY A 965 -11.57 -20.31 46.21
CA GLY A 965 -12.15 -21.31 45.32
C GLY A 965 -12.67 -22.51 46.10
N ASP A 966 -13.80 -23.07 45.69
CA ASP A 966 -14.39 -24.24 46.37
C ASP A 966 -13.58 -25.55 46.15
N GLN A 967 -12.71 -25.58 45.15
CA GLN A 967 -11.77 -26.67 44.87
C GLN A 967 -10.33 -26.38 45.34
N ASP A 968 -10.11 -25.29 46.09
CA ASP A 968 -8.79 -24.98 46.65
C ASP A 968 -8.44 -25.97 47.77
N THR A 969 -7.44 -26.82 47.50
CA THR A 969 -6.90 -27.79 48.46
C THR A 969 -5.65 -27.30 49.18
N VAL A 970 -5.09 -26.17 48.77
CA VAL A 970 -3.88 -25.56 49.35
C VAL A 970 -4.27 -24.57 50.44
N VAL A 971 -5.25 -23.72 50.15
CA VAL A 971 -5.86 -22.78 51.10
C VAL A 971 -7.37 -23.01 51.12
N PRO A 972 -7.86 -23.93 51.98
CA PRO A 972 -9.27 -24.31 51.99
C PRO A 972 -10.22 -23.13 52.29
N ILE A 973 -11.46 -23.26 51.84
CA ILE A 973 -12.53 -22.26 52.02
C ILE A 973 -12.73 -21.79 53.46
N ASP A 974 -12.43 -22.65 54.45
CA ASP A 974 -12.53 -22.34 55.87
C ASP A 974 -11.67 -21.13 56.26
N ASN A 975 -10.57 -20.87 55.54
CA ASN A 975 -9.75 -19.69 55.76
C ASN A 975 -10.51 -18.41 55.41
N ALA A 976 -11.16 -18.35 54.24
CA ALA A 976 -11.94 -17.18 53.84
C ALA A 976 -13.12 -16.93 54.79
N ILE A 977 -13.79 -18.00 55.22
CA ILE A 977 -14.86 -17.93 56.22
C ILE A 977 -14.34 -17.40 57.56
N SER A 978 -13.16 -17.85 57.99
CA SER A 978 -12.53 -17.42 59.25
C SER A 978 -12.07 -15.96 59.20
N ILE A 979 -11.48 -15.53 58.08
CA ILE A 979 -11.09 -14.13 57.85
C ILE A 979 -12.32 -13.22 57.91
N LYS A 980 -13.39 -13.57 57.19
CA LYS A 980 -14.67 -12.86 57.23
C LYS A 980 -15.18 -12.71 58.67
N ASN A 981 -15.21 -13.80 59.43
CA ASN A 981 -15.77 -13.80 60.78
C ASN A 981 -14.91 -13.04 61.79
N ALA A 982 -13.60 -12.95 61.56
CA ALA A 982 -12.69 -12.20 62.42
C ALA A 982 -12.71 -10.69 62.14
N ALA A 983 -12.95 -10.28 60.89
CA ALA A 983 -12.97 -8.87 60.51
C ALA A 983 -14.18 -8.13 61.10
N LYS A 984 -14.02 -6.84 61.40
CA LYS A 984 -15.11 -5.99 61.93
C LYS A 984 -16.22 -5.78 60.89
N ASP A 985 -15.82 -5.63 59.62
CA ASP A 985 -16.69 -5.57 58.44
C ASP A 985 -16.14 -6.52 57.37
N GLY A 986 -16.46 -7.81 57.54
CA GLY A 986 -15.96 -8.90 56.72
C GLY A 986 -17.03 -9.48 55.79
N SER A 987 -16.63 -9.71 54.54
CA SER A 987 -17.38 -10.46 53.52
C SER A 987 -16.55 -11.63 53.00
N ALA A 988 -17.21 -12.68 52.50
CA ALA A 988 -16.53 -13.77 51.80
C ALA A 988 -17.24 -14.10 50.49
N TRP A 989 -16.46 -14.40 49.46
CA TRP A 989 -16.91 -14.88 48.16
C TRP A 989 -16.29 -16.25 47.88
N ILE A 990 -17.13 -17.24 47.51
CA ILE A 990 -16.67 -18.57 47.16
C ILE A 990 -16.88 -18.75 45.66
N GLU A 991 -15.78 -18.85 44.92
CA GLU A 991 -15.80 -19.05 43.47
C GLU A 991 -15.96 -20.54 43.16
N ASP A 992 -16.99 -20.86 42.36
CA ASP A 992 -17.34 -22.24 42.00
C ASP A 992 -16.36 -22.83 40.97
N GLY A 993 -15.91 -24.06 41.21
CA GLY A 993 -15.00 -24.78 40.33
C GLY A 993 -13.56 -24.25 40.30
N ALA A 994 -13.20 -23.31 41.18
CA ALA A 994 -11.89 -22.67 41.18
C ALA A 994 -10.88 -23.39 42.07
N ASP A 995 -9.70 -23.70 41.52
CA ASP A 995 -8.55 -24.19 42.29
C ASP A 995 -7.76 -23.06 42.99
N HIS A 996 -6.65 -23.39 43.65
CA HIS A 996 -5.79 -22.42 44.34
C HIS A 996 -5.28 -21.28 43.44
N THR A 997 -5.15 -21.58 42.14
CA THR A 997 -4.65 -20.67 41.12
C THR A 997 -5.77 -20.02 40.32
N LEU A 998 -7.03 -20.17 40.75
CA LEU A 998 -8.22 -19.67 40.04
C LEU A 998 -8.25 -20.16 38.58
N ASN A 999 -7.79 -21.39 38.36
CA ASN A 999 -7.77 -22.11 37.09
C ASN A 999 -6.88 -21.50 35.98
N VAL A 1000 -6.06 -20.47 36.26
CA VAL A 1000 -5.26 -19.76 35.23
C VAL A 1000 -4.33 -20.65 34.42
N PHE A 1001 -3.88 -21.78 34.97
CA PHE A 1001 -3.01 -22.75 34.28
C PHE A 1001 -3.77 -23.79 33.44
N THR A 1002 -5.11 -23.83 33.54
CA THR A 1002 -5.94 -24.75 32.76
C THR A 1002 -6.26 -24.20 31.36
N GLY A 1003 -6.09 -22.89 31.16
CA GLY A 1003 -6.55 -22.16 29.99
C GLY A 1003 -8.01 -21.69 30.06
N ASP A 1004 -8.72 -22.01 31.15
CA ASP A 1004 -10.03 -21.43 31.48
C ASP A 1004 -9.86 -20.23 32.43
N TYR A 1005 -10.19 -19.04 31.94
CA TYR A 1005 -10.05 -17.77 32.66
C TYR A 1005 -11.36 -17.28 33.30
N THR A 1006 -12.41 -18.10 33.30
CA THR A 1006 -13.73 -17.70 33.80
C THR A 1006 -13.67 -17.30 35.29
N ALA A 1007 -13.06 -18.17 36.11
CA ALA A 1007 -12.94 -17.96 37.55
C ALA A 1007 -12.11 -16.71 37.89
N ILE A 1008 -10.93 -16.54 37.29
CA ILE A 1008 -10.09 -15.35 37.54
C ILE A 1008 -10.79 -14.05 37.12
N THR A 1009 -11.53 -14.05 35.99
CA THR A 1009 -12.25 -12.87 35.50
C THR A 1009 -13.42 -12.50 36.43
N SER A 1010 -14.15 -13.49 36.93
CA SER A 1010 -15.18 -13.32 37.97
C SER A 1010 -14.58 -12.68 39.23
N VAL A 1011 -13.47 -13.23 39.72
CA VAL A 1011 -12.79 -12.76 40.93
C VAL A 1011 -12.23 -11.34 40.79
N ILE A 1012 -11.68 -10.98 39.62
CA ILE A 1012 -11.26 -9.60 39.30
C ILE A 1012 -12.46 -8.63 39.38
N SER A 1013 -13.57 -9.01 38.76
CA SER A 1013 -14.79 -8.18 38.72
C SER A 1013 -15.33 -7.95 40.14
N GLN A 1014 -15.43 -9.01 40.94
CA GLN A 1014 -15.86 -8.91 42.35
C GLN A 1014 -14.90 -8.04 43.18
N THR A 1015 -13.59 -8.14 42.92
CA THR A 1015 -12.58 -7.30 43.59
C THR A 1015 -12.77 -5.82 43.26
N ALA A 1016 -12.92 -5.47 41.98
CA ALA A 1016 -13.13 -4.09 41.55
C ALA A 1016 -14.43 -3.50 42.13
N LEU A 1017 -15.54 -4.25 42.04
CA LEU A 1017 -16.83 -3.84 42.59
C LEU A 1017 -16.75 -3.58 44.09
N PHE A 1018 -16.11 -4.46 44.85
CA PHE A 1018 -15.98 -4.32 46.29
C PHE A 1018 -15.15 -3.08 46.69
N VAL A 1019 -14.06 -2.80 45.95
CA VAL A 1019 -13.23 -1.62 46.16
C VAL A 1019 -14.03 -0.34 45.89
N LEU A 1020 -14.73 -0.25 44.74
CA LEU A 1020 -15.53 0.91 44.37
C LEU A 1020 -16.71 1.13 45.33
N ASP A 1021 -17.40 0.06 45.73
CA ASP A 1021 -18.49 0.10 46.71
C ASP A 1021 -18.02 0.67 48.05
N THR A 1022 -16.83 0.26 48.50
CA THR A 1022 -16.25 0.71 49.76
C THR A 1022 -16.03 2.23 49.80
N PHE A 1023 -15.72 2.84 48.66
CA PHE A 1023 -15.51 4.27 48.54
C PHE A 1023 -16.74 5.03 48.02
N GLY A 1024 -17.87 4.35 47.79
CA GLY A 1024 -19.10 4.98 47.26
C GLY A 1024 -18.97 5.44 45.80
N LEU A 1025 -18.08 4.79 45.03
CA LEU A 1025 -17.75 5.14 43.64
C LEU A 1025 -18.45 4.24 42.61
N LEU A 1026 -19.34 3.34 43.05
CA LEU A 1026 -20.23 2.62 42.14
C LEU A 1026 -21.15 3.63 41.45
N THR A 1027 -20.96 3.84 40.15
CA THR A 1027 -21.92 4.56 39.33
C THR A 1027 -23.11 3.64 39.03
N GLU A 1028 -24.30 4.21 38.75
CA GLU A 1028 -25.53 3.43 38.45
C GLU A 1028 -25.47 2.58 37.15
N VAL A 1029 -24.28 2.30 36.61
CA VAL A 1029 -24.08 1.51 35.40
C VAL A 1029 -22.95 0.49 35.60
N ALA A 1030 -23.28 -0.66 36.19
CA ALA A 1030 -22.59 -1.94 35.94
C ALA A 1030 -23.61 -3.09 36.04
N PRO A 1031 -23.53 -4.12 35.18
CA PRO A 1031 -24.67 -4.94 34.77
C PRO A 1031 -25.02 -6.05 35.76
N ALA A 1032 -26.22 -6.61 35.58
CA ALA A 1032 -26.70 -7.80 36.25
C ALA A 1032 -25.74 -8.99 36.04
N ALA A 1033 -25.61 -9.76 37.13
CA ALA A 1033 -24.85 -11.01 37.27
C ALA A 1033 -25.17 -12.08 36.23
#